data_AF-A0A8T5N303-F1
#
_entry.id   AF-A0A8T5N303-F1
#
_cell.length_a   1.000
_cell.length_b   1.000
_cell.length_c   1.000
_cell.angle_alpha   90.00
_cell.angle_beta   90.00
_cell.angle_gamma   90.00
#
_symmetry.space_group_name_H-M   'P 1'
#
loop_
_entity.id
_entity.type
_entity.pdbx_description
1 polymer ?
#
loop_
_entity_poly.entity_id
_entity_poly.type
_entity_poly.pdbx_seq_one_letter_code
_entity_poly.pdbx_strand_id
1 'polypeptide(L)'
;MKKQIFFRNDDVWKLDKNLKNLVKIFLSNKIPLHLSVIPGKMTIKCKDFLKQLIKKYPELIEIGQHGFMHKNYSNKKDKFSKYEFGEKRTYEEQKKDILEGKKILNSITRIDIFTPPWHGFDNQTLKILMETKYSIISTDLKKPVLNNSFNLKRILTSIYLNKRNDSGWYFEQPSCMIEKIIDANYENIGIQIHHKAFNNVEEFNQLGDLLKKLKQNNTFKFIKLSEASENSLAEKELDLDSLIYYLTYQFVPKPLTLIKNLSNRQVEKYDFQDINEKGLLGSEESESVISKKLYFKLHESIKQDLPKNDEAIGVLLSGGMDSAIILYLLRKLTSRKIYTMTGAYACDTPNLKFARQLSEKYNTIHEELIINPKQMLELNELYSKKIFQPIGDTGFLPTYLMMEKLKQKTKIIFSGDGADCLFMGLKSHHLNYIDKNYPELAEMDNELLKNKGAGGFKSDNKNYPDFEHYKYGEIFMTKKEIKDIFNKDIDLIAPLNQVKNQISKGDFIKNQILLDLNFFVKNRVDYVLESARVNGVDIKLPYLNKDFIKFILKIPSKYIFKNLKQKYILKKSFEDKLPREISNQEKQGFSPPFSSWYEQNLPWVMQKLNKSRDFGISQNYINNLIKQIKDAKDYKNAMKIWLILNLVVWFENY
;
A
#
# COMPACT_ATOMS: atom_id res chain seq x y z
N MET A 1 -11.55 -4.25 20.16
CA MET A 1 -11.14 -5.50 20.86
C MET A 1 -9.66 -5.75 20.62
N LYS A 2 -8.93 -6.35 21.58
CA LYS A 2 -7.52 -6.72 21.37
C LYS A 2 -7.44 -7.92 20.42
N LYS A 3 -6.55 -7.89 19.42
CA LYS A 3 -6.30 -9.05 18.55
C LYS A 3 -5.66 -10.18 19.38
N GLN A 4 -6.09 -11.42 19.16
CA GLN A 4 -5.60 -12.57 19.89
C GLN A 4 -4.43 -13.21 19.15
N ILE A 5 -3.37 -13.61 19.85
CA ILE A 5 -2.19 -14.28 19.25
C ILE A 5 -1.97 -15.61 19.94
N PHE A 6 -1.78 -16.67 19.15
CA PHE A 6 -1.27 -17.96 19.64
C PHE A 6 -0.07 -18.41 18.80
N PHE A 7 0.80 -19.22 19.42
CA PHE A 7 1.98 -19.77 18.76
C PHE A 7 1.91 -21.29 18.72
N ARG A 8 2.21 -21.86 17.55
CA ARG A 8 2.24 -23.31 17.30
C ARG A 8 3.61 -23.71 16.80
N ASN A 9 4.33 -24.57 17.51
CA ASN A 9 5.59 -25.13 17.05
C ASN A 9 5.40 -26.57 16.56
N ASP A 10 5.73 -26.79 15.30
CA ASP A 10 5.53 -28.07 14.62
C ASP A 10 6.76 -28.99 14.75
N ASP A 11 6.57 -30.24 14.35
CA ASP A 11 7.59 -31.28 14.26
C ASP A 11 8.28 -31.67 15.59
N VAL A 12 7.57 -31.63 16.72
CA VAL A 12 8.13 -32.03 18.02
C VAL A 12 8.17 -33.55 18.14
N TRP A 13 9.36 -34.14 18.27
CA TRP A 13 9.50 -35.59 18.49
C TRP A 13 10.80 -35.99 19.22
N LYS A 14 11.85 -35.17 19.11
CA LYS A 14 13.12 -35.35 19.81
C LYS A 14 13.41 -34.15 20.70
N LEU A 15 14.01 -34.41 21.85
CA LEU A 15 14.56 -33.36 22.70
C LEU A 15 15.94 -32.96 22.18
N ASP A 16 16.00 -31.86 21.43
CA ASP A 16 17.24 -31.24 20.96
C ASP A 16 17.46 -29.87 21.61
N LYS A 17 18.63 -29.25 21.33
CA LYS A 17 19.01 -27.94 21.88
C LYS A 17 18.06 -26.84 21.43
N ASN A 18 17.57 -26.91 20.19
CA ASN A 18 16.69 -25.91 19.61
C ASN A 18 15.31 -25.91 20.28
N LEU A 19 14.73 -27.10 20.52
CA LEU A 19 13.47 -27.23 21.25
C LEU A 19 13.59 -26.67 22.68
N LYS A 20 14.70 -26.98 23.39
CA LYS A 20 14.94 -26.43 24.74
C LYS A 20 15.05 -24.90 24.73
N ASN A 21 15.77 -24.33 23.77
CA ASN A 21 15.92 -22.89 23.63
C ASN A 21 14.60 -22.19 23.33
N LEU A 22 13.81 -22.74 22.39
CA LEU A 22 12.50 -22.22 22.05
C LEU A 22 11.59 -22.18 23.29
N VAL A 23 11.46 -23.31 24.00
CA VAL A 23 10.63 -23.40 25.21
C VAL A 23 11.11 -22.40 26.27
N LYS A 24 12.43 -22.29 26.50
CA LYS A 24 12.99 -21.33 27.46
C LYS A 24 12.59 -19.89 27.14
N ILE A 25 12.63 -19.49 25.87
CA ILE A 25 12.26 -18.14 25.43
C ILE A 25 10.80 -17.85 25.72
N PHE A 26 9.88 -18.75 25.35
CA PHE A 26 8.45 -18.58 25.60
C PHE A 26 8.10 -18.51 27.09
N LEU A 27 8.69 -19.40 27.90
CA LEU A 27 8.50 -19.40 29.35
C LEU A 27 9.03 -18.11 29.99
N SER A 28 10.22 -17.64 29.59
CA SER A 28 10.79 -16.39 30.13
C SER A 28 9.94 -15.16 29.83
N ASN A 29 9.22 -15.16 28.70
CA ASN A 29 8.30 -14.10 28.32
C ASN A 29 6.88 -14.29 28.87
N LYS A 30 6.58 -15.43 29.52
CA LYS A 30 5.24 -15.83 29.98
C LYS A 30 4.20 -15.79 28.85
N ILE A 31 4.55 -16.35 27.68
CA ILE A 31 3.69 -16.44 26.50
C ILE A 31 3.31 -17.90 26.26
N PRO A 32 2.03 -18.24 26.05
CA PRO A 32 1.62 -19.61 25.73
C PRO A 32 2.25 -20.14 24.44
N LEU A 33 2.59 -21.43 24.43
CA LEU A 33 3.16 -22.14 23.30
C LEU A 33 2.48 -23.50 23.15
N HIS A 34 1.88 -23.73 21.98
CA HIS A 34 1.41 -25.04 21.57
C HIS A 34 2.54 -25.83 20.89
N LEU A 35 2.72 -27.09 21.28
CA LEU A 35 3.71 -28.01 20.73
C LEU A 35 2.99 -29.13 19.97
N SER A 36 3.08 -29.12 18.64
CA SER A 36 2.48 -30.14 17.78
C SER A 36 3.45 -31.33 17.67
N VAL A 37 3.09 -32.43 18.34
CA VAL A 37 3.97 -33.58 18.60
C VAL A 37 3.72 -34.69 17.59
N ILE A 38 4.78 -35.29 17.03
CA ILE A 38 4.71 -36.48 16.17
C ILE A 38 4.86 -37.73 17.06
N PRO A 39 3.77 -38.35 17.52
CA PRO A 39 3.82 -39.35 18.58
C PRO A 39 4.57 -40.63 18.21
N GLY A 40 4.43 -41.13 16.98
CA GLY A 40 5.09 -42.36 16.54
C GLY A 40 6.62 -42.23 16.41
N LYS A 41 7.13 -41.01 16.29
CA LYS A 41 8.58 -40.70 16.29
C LYS A 41 9.09 -40.25 17.65
N MET A 42 8.23 -40.09 18.65
CA MET A 42 8.59 -39.42 19.89
C MET A 42 9.59 -40.25 20.72
N THR A 43 10.75 -39.66 21.00
CA THR A 43 11.76 -40.28 21.88
C THR A 43 11.33 -40.25 23.35
N ILE A 44 11.79 -41.23 24.15
CA ILE A 44 11.50 -41.30 25.60
C ILE A 44 11.92 -40.00 26.31
N LYS A 45 13.13 -39.50 26.02
CA LYS A 45 13.63 -38.22 26.57
C LYS A 45 12.71 -37.04 26.25
N CYS A 46 12.12 -37.00 25.04
CA CYS A 46 11.17 -35.97 24.67
C CYS A 46 9.85 -36.12 25.42
N LYS A 47 9.35 -37.35 25.57
CA LYS A 47 8.13 -37.66 26.34
C LYS A 47 8.27 -37.19 27.79
N ASP A 48 9.36 -37.56 28.46
CA ASP A 48 9.61 -37.18 29.86
C ASP A 48 9.74 -35.67 30.02
N PHE A 49 10.44 -35.01 29.08
CA PHE A 49 10.55 -33.56 29.05
C PHE A 49 9.19 -32.89 28.93
N LEU A 50 8.33 -33.31 27.99
CA LEU A 50 6.99 -32.75 27.81
C LEU A 50 6.12 -32.97 29.05
N LYS A 51 6.19 -34.15 29.67
CA LYS A 51 5.45 -34.48 30.90
C LYS A 51 5.83 -33.57 32.06
N GLN A 52 7.13 -33.34 32.27
CA GLN A 52 7.62 -32.40 33.29
C GLN A 52 7.22 -30.96 32.96
N LEU A 53 7.33 -30.58 31.68
CA LEU A 53 7.06 -29.23 31.20
C LEU A 53 5.58 -28.83 31.41
N ILE A 54 4.65 -29.69 31.03
CA ILE A 54 3.21 -29.47 31.21
C ILE A 54 2.83 -29.46 32.70
N LYS A 55 3.39 -30.38 33.50
CA LYS A 55 3.15 -30.40 34.94
C LYS A 55 3.59 -29.09 35.61
N LYS A 56 4.70 -28.50 35.15
CA LYS A 56 5.26 -27.28 35.74
C LYS A 56 4.60 -26.00 35.21
N TYR A 57 4.14 -25.99 33.96
CA TYR A 57 3.60 -24.80 33.29
C TYR A 57 2.28 -25.09 32.54
N PRO A 58 1.23 -25.57 33.23
CA PRO A 58 -0.02 -25.96 32.59
C PRO A 58 -0.76 -24.78 31.91
N GLU A 59 -0.49 -23.54 32.34
CA GLU A 59 -1.07 -22.35 31.74
C GLU A 59 -0.32 -21.82 30.52
N LEU A 60 0.90 -22.30 30.26
CA LEU A 60 1.74 -21.81 29.16
C LEU A 60 2.04 -22.87 28.11
N ILE A 61 1.89 -24.16 28.42
CA ILE A 61 2.31 -25.23 27.52
C ILE A 61 1.13 -26.15 27.24
N GLU A 62 0.85 -26.29 25.95
CA GLU A 62 -0.16 -27.20 25.41
C GLU A 62 0.50 -28.13 24.39
N ILE A 63 0.00 -29.36 24.27
CA ILE A 63 0.44 -30.29 23.23
C ILE A 63 -0.75 -30.76 22.40
N GLY A 64 -0.50 -31.05 21.13
CA GLY A 64 -1.47 -31.65 20.22
C GLY A 64 -0.83 -32.75 19.38
N GLN A 65 -1.66 -33.58 18.75
CA GLN A 65 -1.18 -34.61 17.84
C GLN A 65 -0.86 -34.01 16.47
N HIS A 66 0.38 -34.17 16.01
CA HIS A 66 0.84 -33.81 14.67
C HIS A 66 1.09 -35.08 13.84
N GLY A 67 0.04 -35.52 13.15
CA GLY A 67 0.03 -36.81 12.46
C GLY A 67 0.46 -37.98 13.35
N PHE A 68 1.22 -38.93 12.81
CA PHE A 68 1.72 -40.08 13.56
C PHE A 68 3.20 -40.36 13.32
N MET A 69 3.61 -40.58 12.08
CA MET A 69 4.99 -40.90 11.67
C MET A 69 5.56 -39.92 10.65
N HIS A 70 4.78 -38.99 10.09
CA HIS A 70 5.21 -38.16 8.95
C HIS A 70 5.70 -39.02 7.78
N LYS A 71 4.89 -39.99 7.37
CA LYS A 71 5.04 -40.72 6.10
C LYS A 71 4.28 -39.99 4.99
N ASN A 72 4.69 -40.18 3.73
CA ASN A 72 4.00 -39.59 2.58
C ASN A 72 3.33 -40.71 1.77
N TYR A 73 2.02 -40.62 1.57
CA TYR A 73 1.24 -41.56 0.74
C TYR A 73 0.64 -40.89 -0.52
N SER A 74 0.97 -39.63 -0.80
CA SER A 74 0.50 -38.92 -1.99
C SER A 74 1.39 -39.18 -3.20
N ASN A 75 0.79 -39.30 -4.40
CA ASN A 75 1.52 -39.55 -5.65
C ASN A 75 2.32 -38.33 -6.19
N LYS A 76 2.55 -37.29 -5.36
CA LYS A 76 3.32 -36.10 -5.75
C LYS A 76 4.81 -36.39 -5.61
N LYS A 77 5.60 -36.12 -6.66
CA LYS A 77 7.07 -36.32 -6.74
C LYS A 77 7.90 -35.48 -5.72
N ASP A 78 7.26 -34.67 -4.89
CA ASP A 78 7.97 -33.83 -3.92
C ASP A 78 8.43 -34.67 -2.71
N LYS A 79 9.75 -34.91 -2.63
CA LYS A 79 10.44 -35.64 -1.55
C LYS A 79 10.20 -35.04 -0.16
N PHE A 80 9.75 -33.78 -0.06
CA PHE A 80 9.55 -33.09 1.21
C PHE A 80 8.11 -33.15 1.74
N SER A 81 7.14 -33.49 0.91
CA SER A 81 5.73 -33.56 1.31
C SER A 81 5.48 -34.74 2.27
N LYS A 82 4.71 -34.51 3.35
CA LYS A 82 4.36 -35.52 4.38
C LYS A 82 2.84 -35.71 4.49
N TYR A 83 2.18 -35.97 3.37
CA TYR A 83 0.74 -36.21 3.31
C TYR A 83 0.40 -37.57 3.93
N GLU A 84 0.15 -37.58 5.24
CA GLU A 84 -0.09 -38.79 6.04
C GLU A 84 -1.57 -39.20 6.10
N PHE A 85 -2.49 -38.28 5.83
CA PHE A 85 -3.95 -38.46 5.86
C PHE A 85 -4.57 -37.93 4.56
N GLY A 86 -5.67 -38.53 4.12
CA GLY A 86 -6.35 -38.23 2.86
C GLY A 86 -6.68 -39.49 2.04
N GLU A 87 -7.26 -39.27 0.85
CA GLU A 87 -7.96 -40.27 0.03
C GLU A 87 -7.16 -41.53 -0.36
N LYS A 88 -5.84 -41.51 -0.19
CA LYS A 88 -4.94 -42.63 -0.50
C LYS A 88 -4.75 -43.61 0.66
N ARG A 89 -5.32 -43.32 1.83
CA ARG A 89 -5.35 -44.24 2.97
C ARG A 89 -6.78 -44.59 3.30
N THR A 90 -6.98 -45.86 3.64
CA THR A 90 -8.28 -46.33 4.10
C THR A 90 -8.65 -45.68 5.43
N TYR A 91 -9.96 -45.62 5.70
CA TYR A 91 -10.50 -45.13 6.97
C TYR A 91 -9.86 -45.83 8.19
N GLU A 92 -9.71 -47.15 8.16
CA GLU A 92 -9.12 -47.93 9.26
C GLU A 92 -7.63 -47.62 9.50
N GLU A 93 -6.85 -47.44 8.44
CA GLU A 93 -5.44 -47.05 8.55
C GLU A 93 -5.28 -45.66 9.17
N GLN A 94 -6.10 -44.70 8.75
CA GLN A 94 -6.11 -43.36 9.33
C GLN A 94 -6.56 -43.39 10.80
N LYS A 95 -7.60 -44.17 11.11
CA LYS A 95 -8.16 -44.31 12.46
C LYS A 95 -7.17 -44.94 13.43
N LYS A 96 -6.45 -45.97 12.99
CA LYS A 96 -5.38 -46.60 13.77
C LYS A 96 -4.32 -45.59 14.21
N ASP A 97 -3.75 -44.84 13.26
CA ASP A 97 -2.67 -43.87 13.53
C ASP A 97 -3.14 -42.71 14.43
N ILE A 98 -4.37 -42.24 14.24
CA ILE A 98 -4.98 -41.20 15.09
C ILE A 98 -5.18 -41.73 16.51
N LEU A 99 -5.72 -42.94 16.68
CA LEU A 99 -5.96 -43.54 18.00
C LEU A 99 -4.67 -43.88 18.74
N GLU A 100 -3.70 -44.49 18.07
CA GLU A 100 -2.40 -44.82 18.65
C GLU A 100 -1.65 -43.56 19.07
N GLY A 101 -1.61 -42.54 18.21
CA GLY A 101 -1.04 -41.25 18.54
C GLY A 101 -1.72 -40.60 19.74
N LYS A 102 -3.05 -40.63 19.79
CA LYS A 102 -3.83 -40.09 20.92
C LYS A 102 -3.54 -40.83 22.22
N LYS A 103 -3.46 -42.17 22.17
CA LYS A 103 -3.11 -43.01 23.32
C LYS A 103 -1.73 -42.66 23.88
N ILE A 104 -0.73 -42.46 23.01
CA ILE A 104 0.62 -42.06 23.42
C ILE A 104 0.60 -40.70 24.12
N LEU A 105 -0.06 -39.70 23.54
CA LEU A 105 -0.06 -38.34 24.08
C LEU A 105 -0.93 -38.20 25.34
N ASN A 106 -2.04 -38.95 25.44
CA ASN A 106 -2.86 -39.03 26.66
C ASN A 106 -2.11 -39.60 27.87
N SER A 107 -0.99 -40.30 27.68
CA SER A 107 -0.10 -40.69 28.78
C SER A 107 0.73 -39.52 29.36
N ILE A 108 0.71 -38.36 28.70
CA ILE A 108 1.34 -37.11 29.13
C ILE A 108 0.28 -36.16 29.69
N THR A 109 -0.71 -35.80 28.87
CA THR A 109 -1.88 -34.98 29.23
C THR A 109 -3.02 -35.28 28.27
N ARG A 110 -4.27 -35.00 28.68
CA ARG A 110 -5.42 -35.13 27.78
C ARG A 110 -5.25 -34.19 26.59
N ILE A 111 -5.38 -34.72 25.38
CA ILE A 111 -5.33 -33.93 24.15
C ILE A 111 -6.65 -33.95 23.38
N ASP A 112 -6.95 -32.82 22.76
CA ASP A 112 -8.15 -32.57 21.96
C ASP A 112 -7.87 -31.80 20.66
N ILE A 113 -6.61 -31.45 20.40
CA ILE A 113 -6.12 -30.76 19.21
C ILE A 113 -5.39 -31.72 18.27
N PHE A 114 -5.78 -31.70 17.00
CA PHE A 114 -5.11 -32.41 15.92
C PHE A 114 -4.54 -31.43 14.88
N THR A 115 -3.31 -31.65 14.44
CA THR A 115 -2.63 -30.84 13.42
C THR A 115 -2.21 -31.76 12.26
N PRO A 116 -2.90 -31.73 11.11
CA PRO A 116 -2.52 -32.56 9.97
C PRO A 116 -1.16 -32.14 9.40
N PRO A 117 -0.23 -33.07 9.18
CA PRO A 117 1.05 -32.77 8.53
C PRO A 117 0.82 -32.28 7.10
N TRP A 118 1.55 -31.24 6.70
CA TRP A 118 1.35 -30.54 5.41
C TRP A 118 -0.11 -30.12 5.15
N HIS A 119 -0.89 -29.97 6.23
CA HIS A 119 -2.32 -29.68 6.20
C HIS A 119 -3.12 -30.66 5.30
N GLY A 120 -2.65 -31.91 5.20
CA GLY A 120 -3.29 -32.98 4.43
C GLY A 120 -4.32 -33.75 5.26
N PHE A 121 -5.58 -33.70 4.85
CA PHE A 121 -6.69 -34.47 5.43
C PHE A 121 -7.87 -34.48 4.43
N ASP A 122 -8.82 -35.38 4.64
CA ASP A 122 -10.08 -35.47 3.88
C ASP A 122 -11.30 -35.57 4.83
N ASN A 123 -12.50 -35.75 4.27
CA ASN A 123 -13.73 -35.91 5.04
C ASN A 123 -13.72 -37.15 5.95
N GLN A 124 -12.99 -38.21 5.58
CA GLN A 124 -12.85 -39.39 6.42
C GLN A 124 -11.99 -39.08 7.65
N THR A 125 -10.89 -38.35 7.47
CA THR A 125 -10.07 -37.85 8.57
C THR A 125 -10.91 -37.06 9.56
N LEU A 126 -11.75 -36.13 9.09
CA LEU A 126 -12.63 -35.32 9.95
C LEU A 126 -13.62 -36.17 10.74
N LYS A 127 -14.23 -37.17 10.10
CA LYS A 127 -15.13 -38.13 10.76
C LYS A 127 -14.42 -38.88 11.88
N ILE A 128 -13.21 -39.39 11.61
CA ILE A 128 -12.38 -40.09 12.60
C ILE A 128 -12.04 -39.18 13.78
N LEU A 129 -11.68 -37.92 13.53
CA LEU A 129 -11.35 -36.97 14.60
C LEU A 129 -12.53 -36.77 15.56
N MET A 130 -13.76 -36.65 15.05
CA MET A 130 -14.96 -36.58 15.90
C MET A 130 -15.19 -37.86 16.71
N GLU A 131 -15.15 -39.03 16.05
CA GLU A 131 -15.35 -40.32 16.74
C GLU A 131 -14.31 -40.56 17.84
N THR A 132 -13.08 -40.08 17.61
CA THR A 132 -11.98 -40.19 18.56
C THR A 132 -11.94 -39.03 19.56
N LYS A 133 -12.98 -38.18 19.62
CA LYS A 133 -13.16 -37.06 20.56
C LYS A 133 -12.07 -35.98 20.48
N TYR A 134 -11.62 -35.64 19.28
CA TYR A 134 -10.94 -34.37 19.04
C TYR A 134 -11.98 -33.26 18.91
N SER A 135 -11.68 -32.08 19.46
CA SER A 135 -12.55 -30.90 19.39
C SER A 135 -12.00 -29.85 18.43
N ILE A 136 -10.67 -29.85 18.18
CA ILE A 136 -9.97 -28.83 17.41
C ILE A 136 -9.12 -29.46 16.32
N ILE A 137 -9.16 -28.87 15.12
CA ILE A 137 -8.21 -29.10 14.04
C ILE A 137 -7.44 -27.82 13.71
N SER A 138 -6.11 -27.86 13.82
CA SER A 138 -5.25 -26.71 13.51
C SER A 138 -4.64 -26.82 12.12
N THR A 139 -4.90 -25.84 11.25
CA THR A 139 -4.60 -25.88 9.80
C THR A 139 -4.05 -24.54 9.31
N ASP A 140 -3.84 -24.37 8.00
CA ASP A 140 -3.49 -23.08 7.39
C ASP A 140 -4.59 -22.58 6.43
N LEU A 141 -4.37 -21.37 5.91
CA LEU A 141 -5.30 -20.64 5.04
C LEU A 141 -5.52 -21.29 3.67
N LYS A 142 -4.63 -22.16 3.18
CA LYS A 142 -4.67 -22.67 1.80
C LYS A 142 -5.62 -23.86 1.60
N LYS A 143 -6.41 -24.23 2.60
CA LYS A 143 -7.28 -25.43 2.57
C LYS A 143 -8.77 -25.09 2.68
N PRO A 144 -9.65 -25.82 1.97
CA PRO A 144 -11.07 -25.52 1.87
C PRO A 144 -11.77 -25.50 3.24
N VAL A 145 -12.83 -24.70 3.33
CA VAL A 145 -13.70 -24.55 4.52
C VAL A 145 -14.32 -25.91 4.86
N LEU A 146 -14.42 -26.23 6.15
CA LEU A 146 -15.10 -27.44 6.60
C LEU A 146 -16.58 -27.36 6.17
N ASN A 147 -17.17 -28.48 5.73
CA ASN A 147 -18.63 -28.53 5.64
C ASN A 147 -19.20 -28.35 7.06
N ASN A 148 -20.24 -27.52 7.21
CA ASN A 148 -20.92 -27.20 8.48
C ASN A 148 -21.52 -28.43 9.21
N SER A 149 -21.38 -29.63 8.67
CA SER A 149 -21.87 -30.89 9.23
C SER A 149 -20.93 -31.54 10.27
N PHE A 150 -19.73 -30.99 10.49
CA PHE A 150 -18.77 -31.51 11.48
C PHE A 150 -18.63 -30.56 12.68
N ASN A 151 -18.89 -31.05 13.90
CA ASN A 151 -18.73 -30.27 15.15
C ASN A 151 -17.25 -30.23 15.58
N LEU A 152 -16.36 -29.73 14.72
CA LEU A 152 -14.92 -29.60 14.93
C LEU A 152 -14.49 -28.14 14.73
N LYS A 153 -13.82 -27.56 15.74
CA LYS A 153 -13.33 -26.18 15.70
C LYS A 153 -12.08 -26.07 14.83
N ARG A 154 -12.12 -25.29 13.74
CA ARG A 154 -10.96 -25.05 12.87
C ARG A 154 -10.18 -23.81 13.30
N ILE A 155 -8.91 -24.01 13.67
CA ILE A 155 -8.01 -22.93 14.09
C ILE A 155 -6.88 -22.76 13.07
N LEU A 156 -6.69 -21.54 12.55
CA LEU A 156 -5.77 -21.28 11.44
C LEU A 156 -4.45 -20.67 11.89
N THR A 157 -3.33 -21.20 11.40
CA THR A 157 -2.05 -20.48 11.37
C THR A 157 -1.98 -19.62 10.12
N SER A 158 -1.82 -18.31 10.28
CA SER A 158 -1.83 -17.30 9.22
C SER A 158 -0.43 -16.75 8.90
N ILE A 159 0.52 -16.93 9.81
CA ILE A 159 1.89 -16.40 9.67
C ILE A 159 2.89 -17.52 9.96
N TYR A 160 3.95 -17.60 9.16
CA TYR A 160 5.03 -18.58 9.28
C TYR A 160 6.32 -17.88 9.67
N LEU A 161 6.83 -18.13 10.89
CA LEU A 161 8.06 -17.50 11.39
C LEU A 161 9.32 -17.94 10.63
N ASN A 162 9.33 -19.19 10.19
CA ASN A 162 10.41 -19.76 9.40
C ASN A 162 9.90 -20.00 7.97
N LYS A 163 10.67 -19.57 6.97
CA LYS A 163 10.40 -19.81 5.55
C LYS A 163 11.47 -20.70 4.96
N ARG A 164 11.15 -21.31 3.81
CA ARG A 164 12.05 -22.18 3.09
C ARG A 164 12.20 -21.71 1.65
N ASN A 165 13.44 -21.60 1.17
CA ASN A 165 13.80 -21.37 -0.22
C ASN A 165 14.74 -22.51 -0.71
N ASP A 166 15.28 -22.37 -1.92
CA ASP A 166 16.18 -23.36 -2.52
C ASP A 166 17.47 -23.58 -1.71
N SER A 167 17.86 -22.60 -0.89
CA SER A 167 19.05 -22.64 -0.03
C SER A 167 18.78 -23.21 1.37
N GLY A 168 17.52 -23.51 1.72
CA GLY A 168 17.14 -24.09 3.00
C GLY A 168 16.16 -23.22 3.79
N TRP A 169 16.17 -23.40 5.12
CA TRP A 169 15.32 -22.64 6.02
C TRP A 169 15.97 -21.32 6.43
N TYR A 170 15.17 -20.26 6.54
CA TYR A 170 15.61 -18.98 7.09
C TYR A 170 14.57 -18.38 8.03
N PHE A 171 15.05 -17.65 9.04
CA PHE A 171 14.24 -16.85 9.95
C PHE A 171 13.97 -15.47 9.32
N GLU A 172 12.70 -15.06 9.25
CA GLU A 172 12.34 -13.77 8.68
C GLU A 172 12.54 -12.64 9.71
N GLN A 173 13.07 -11.49 9.26
CA GLN A 173 13.49 -10.40 10.14
C GLN A 173 12.36 -9.92 11.07
N PRO A 174 12.63 -9.65 12.38
CA PRO A 174 11.62 -9.27 13.35
C PRO A 174 10.77 -8.05 12.99
N SER A 175 11.34 -7.04 12.30
CA SER A 175 10.60 -5.85 11.84
C SER A 175 9.48 -6.23 10.87
N CYS A 176 9.80 -7.05 9.87
CA CYS A 176 8.84 -7.57 8.89
C CYS A 176 7.76 -8.45 9.55
N MET A 177 8.12 -9.20 10.59
CA MET A 177 7.17 -10.02 11.36
C MET A 177 6.15 -9.18 12.13
N ILE A 178 6.59 -8.12 12.81
CA ILE A 178 5.69 -7.23 13.55
C ILE A 178 4.69 -6.59 12.60
N GLU A 179 5.15 -6.13 11.43
CA GLU A 179 4.27 -5.57 10.41
C GLU A 179 3.20 -6.56 9.99
N LYS A 180 3.56 -7.80 9.65
CA LYS A 180 2.61 -8.85 9.27
C LYS A 180 1.61 -9.19 10.37
N ILE A 181 2.04 -9.19 11.63
CA ILE A 181 1.18 -9.50 12.78
C ILE A 181 0.19 -8.35 13.02
N ILE A 182 0.62 -7.09 12.91
CA ILE A 182 -0.30 -5.93 12.97
C ILE A 182 -1.30 -5.97 11.81
N ASP A 183 -0.81 -6.26 10.59
CA ASP A 183 -1.57 -6.23 9.34
C ASP A 183 -2.48 -7.45 9.14
N ALA A 184 -2.36 -8.47 10.00
CA ALA A 184 -3.21 -9.64 9.93
C ALA A 184 -4.67 -9.26 10.22
N ASN A 185 -5.56 -9.45 9.24
CA ASN A 185 -7.00 -9.16 9.32
C ASN A 185 -7.80 -10.26 10.05
N TYR A 186 -7.16 -11.00 10.94
CA TYR A 186 -7.80 -12.08 11.71
C TYR A 186 -7.98 -11.62 13.15
N GLU A 187 -9.12 -11.95 13.75
CA GLU A 187 -9.30 -11.79 15.19
C GLU A 187 -8.29 -12.65 15.97
N ASN A 188 -8.01 -13.86 15.48
CA ASN A 188 -6.94 -14.73 15.98
C ASN A 188 -5.80 -14.88 14.97
N ILE A 189 -4.61 -14.46 15.40
CA ILE A 189 -3.38 -14.55 14.63
C ILE A 189 -2.60 -15.78 15.10
N GLY A 190 -2.66 -16.84 14.31
CA GLY A 190 -1.88 -18.06 14.54
C GLY A 190 -0.50 -17.96 13.90
N ILE A 191 0.55 -18.06 14.72
CA ILE A 191 1.93 -17.98 14.26
C ILE A 191 2.58 -19.36 14.35
N GLN A 192 2.94 -19.93 13.21
CA GLN A 192 3.61 -21.22 13.10
C GLN A 192 5.13 -21.07 13.20
N ILE A 193 5.74 -21.93 14.00
CA ILE A 193 7.18 -22.00 14.27
C ILE A 193 7.68 -23.40 13.91
N HIS A 194 8.91 -23.48 13.43
CA HIS A 194 9.60 -24.75 13.30
C HIS A 194 10.96 -24.66 13.99
N HIS A 195 11.08 -25.13 15.23
CA HIS A 195 12.32 -25.03 16.02
C HIS A 195 13.58 -25.59 15.32
N LYS A 196 13.45 -26.59 14.45
CA LYS A 196 14.60 -27.10 13.69
C LYS A 196 15.03 -26.23 12.51
N ALA A 197 14.28 -25.18 12.20
CA ALA A 197 14.60 -24.21 11.17
C ALA A 197 15.49 -23.06 11.70
N PHE A 198 15.79 -23.06 13.00
CA PHE A 198 16.72 -22.11 13.60
C PHE A 198 18.17 -22.61 13.46
N ASN A 199 19.01 -21.80 12.84
CA ASN A 199 20.38 -22.14 12.48
C ASN A 199 21.39 -21.72 13.56
N ASN A 200 21.10 -20.67 14.32
CA ASN A 200 22.03 -20.11 15.31
C ASN A 200 21.32 -19.50 16.53
N VAL A 201 22.11 -19.11 17.55
CA VAL A 201 21.60 -18.51 18.79
C VAL A 201 21.04 -17.09 18.57
N GLU A 202 21.54 -16.38 17.57
CA GLU A 202 21.10 -15.02 17.27
C GLU A 202 19.64 -14.98 16.81
N GLU A 203 19.21 -15.93 15.97
CA GLU A 203 17.81 -16.06 15.55
C GLU A 203 16.87 -16.33 16.76
N PHE A 204 17.35 -17.07 17.77
CA PHE A 204 16.62 -17.25 19.02
C PHE A 204 16.53 -15.95 19.85
N ASN A 205 17.60 -15.14 19.87
CA ASN A 205 17.57 -13.82 20.52
C ASN A 205 16.58 -12.88 19.82
N GLN A 206 16.60 -12.86 18.49
CA GLN A 206 15.68 -12.08 17.66
C GLN A 206 14.21 -12.47 17.91
N LEU A 207 13.92 -13.76 18.05
CA LEU A 207 12.59 -14.23 18.47
C LEU A 207 12.23 -13.72 19.87
N GLY A 208 13.16 -13.76 20.83
CA GLY A 208 12.95 -13.21 22.16
C GLY A 208 12.59 -11.72 22.13
N ASP A 209 13.26 -10.93 21.30
CA ASP A 209 12.99 -9.49 21.17
C ASP A 209 11.68 -9.20 20.44
N LEU A 210 11.32 -10.02 19.44
CA LEU A 210 9.99 -9.97 18.81
C LEU A 210 8.88 -10.17 19.86
N LEU A 211 8.99 -11.20 20.69
CA LEU A 211 8.00 -11.50 21.73
C LEU A 211 7.85 -10.36 22.75
N LYS A 212 8.96 -9.75 23.18
CA LYS A 212 8.92 -8.57 24.08
C LYS A 212 8.20 -7.39 23.44
N LYS A 213 8.51 -7.08 22.17
CA LYS A 213 7.87 -5.98 21.44
C LYS A 213 6.37 -6.21 21.27
N LEU A 214 5.96 -7.42 20.91
CA LEU A 214 4.53 -7.77 20.82
C LEU A 214 3.83 -7.63 22.17
N LYS A 215 4.49 -7.98 23.28
CA LYS A 215 3.94 -7.87 24.64
C LYS A 215 3.83 -6.42 25.13
N GLN A 216 4.70 -5.53 24.69
CA GLN A 216 4.61 -4.09 24.97
C GLN A 216 3.47 -3.41 24.21
N ASN A 217 2.96 -4.02 23.15
CA ASN A 217 1.86 -3.48 22.36
C ASN A 217 0.51 -3.85 23.00
N ASN A 218 -0.20 -2.84 23.52
CA ASN A 218 -1.49 -3.00 24.21
C ASN A 218 -2.63 -3.53 23.32
N THR A 219 -2.42 -3.63 22.00
CA THR A 219 -3.39 -4.13 21.02
C THR A 219 -3.52 -5.65 21.04
N PHE A 220 -2.53 -6.38 21.57
CA PHE A 220 -2.50 -7.84 21.51
C PHE A 220 -2.84 -8.52 22.84
N LYS A 221 -3.49 -9.68 22.75
CA LYS A 221 -3.69 -10.63 23.86
C LYS A 221 -3.11 -11.97 23.46
N PHE A 222 -2.18 -12.51 24.24
CA PHE A 222 -1.68 -13.86 24.01
C PHE A 222 -2.61 -14.89 24.64
N ILE A 223 -2.89 -15.96 23.89
CA ILE A 223 -3.83 -17.02 24.26
C ILE A 223 -3.24 -18.40 23.89
N LYS A 224 -3.79 -19.46 24.49
CA LYS A 224 -3.51 -20.84 24.05
C LYS A 224 -4.20 -21.12 22.71
N LEU A 225 -3.76 -22.15 21.99
CA LEU A 225 -4.40 -22.54 20.73
C LEU A 225 -5.84 -22.99 20.98
N SER A 226 -6.11 -23.73 22.05
CA SER A 226 -7.47 -24.14 22.46
C SER A 226 -8.43 -22.99 22.74
N GLU A 227 -7.92 -21.84 23.17
CA GLU A 227 -8.71 -20.66 23.51
C GLU A 227 -9.13 -19.85 22.27
N ALA A 228 -8.39 -19.96 21.16
CA ALA A 228 -8.64 -19.20 19.93
C ALA A 228 -10.03 -19.56 19.36
N SER A 229 -10.86 -18.58 19.01
CA SER A 229 -12.11 -18.82 18.28
C SER A 229 -11.83 -19.32 16.86
N GLU A 230 -12.82 -19.92 16.19
CA GLU A 230 -12.68 -20.15 14.75
C GLU A 230 -12.42 -18.81 14.08
N ASN A 231 -11.43 -18.77 13.19
CA ASN A 231 -11.23 -17.58 12.39
C ASN A 231 -12.42 -17.46 11.44
N SER A 232 -13.38 -16.61 11.78
CA SER A 232 -14.10 -15.90 10.75
C SER A 232 -13.03 -15.09 10.01
N LEU A 233 -12.84 -15.38 8.73
CA LEU A 233 -12.43 -14.30 7.84
C LEU A 233 -13.46 -13.21 8.13
N ALA A 234 -13.04 -12.08 8.71
CA ALA A 234 -13.93 -10.93 8.71
C ALA A 234 -14.39 -10.81 7.27
N GLU A 235 -15.71 -10.94 7.03
CA GLU A 235 -16.24 -10.67 5.69
C GLU A 235 -15.63 -9.33 5.30
N LYS A 236 -14.95 -9.30 4.14
CA LYS A 236 -14.33 -8.08 3.62
C LYS A 236 -15.47 -7.17 3.21
N GLU A 237 -16.09 -6.54 4.20
CA GLU A 237 -17.21 -5.67 4.01
C GLU A 237 -16.65 -4.35 3.48
N LEU A 238 -17.09 -3.98 2.29
CA LEU A 238 -16.77 -2.69 1.72
C LEU A 238 -17.39 -1.60 2.58
N ASP A 239 -16.62 -0.57 2.86
CA ASP A 239 -17.14 0.65 3.44
C ASP A 239 -17.71 1.52 2.30
N LEU A 240 -19.03 1.63 2.23
CA LEU A 240 -19.73 2.31 1.14
C LEU A 240 -19.35 3.79 1.05
N ASP A 241 -19.09 4.45 2.18
CA ASP A 241 -18.69 5.87 2.19
C ASP A 241 -17.29 6.04 1.62
N SER A 242 -16.37 5.17 2.02
CA SER A 242 -15.01 5.12 1.48
C SER A 242 -14.99 4.80 -0.02
N LEU A 243 -15.88 3.93 -0.49
CA LEU A 243 -16.07 3.64 -1.92
C LEU A 243 -16.52 4.89 -2.67
N ILE A 244 -17.54 5.59 -2.15
CA ILE A 244 -18.03 6.84 -2.76
C ILE A 244 -16.91 7.87 -2.79
N TYR A 245 -16.18 8.05 -1.69
CA TYR A 245 -15.05 8.99 -1.65
C TYR A 245 -13.94 8.61 -2.63
N TYR A 246 -13.62 7.33 -2.83
CA TYR A 246 -12.69 6.89 -3.87
C TYR A 246 -13.18 7.28 -5.27
N LEU A 247 -14.44 7.02 -5.59
CA LEU A 247 -15.03 7.39 -6.90
C LEU A 247 -15.13 8.92 -7.08
N THR A 248 -15.12 9.68 -6.00
CA THR A 248 -15.11 11.14 -5.99
C THR A 248 -13.70 11.71 -6.13
N TYR A 249 -12.73 11.22 -5.36
CA TYR A 249 -11.40 11.83 -5.20
C TYR A 249 -10.24 11.12 -5.92
N GLN A 250 -10.49 9.96 -6.54
CA GLN A 250 -9.47 9.03 -7.09
C GLN A 250 -8.65 8.28 -6.01
N PHE A 251 -8.90 8.56 -4.74
CA PHE A 251 -8.26 7.93 -3.59
C PHE A 251 -9.26 7.87 -2.44
N VAL A 252 -9.02 6.97 -1.47
CA VAL A 252 -9.78 6.96 -0.22
C VAL A 252 -9.14 7.97 0.75
N PRO A 253 -9.85 9.02 1.21
CA PRO A 253 -9.30 9.98 2.15
C PRO A 253 -8.87 9.33 3.47
N LYS A 254 -7.60 9.48 3.86
CA LYS A 254 -7.06 8.99 5.13
C LYS A 254 -7.75 9.72 6.30
N PRO A 255 -8.06 9.02 7.41
CA PRO A 255 -7.67 7.65 7.75
C PRO A 255 -8.64 6.56 7.29
N LEU A 256 -9.65 6.89 6.46
CA LEU A 256 -10.62 5.92 5.98
C LEU A 256 -9.94 4.81 5.17
N THR A 257 -10.62 3.66 5.11
CA THR A 257 -10.19 2.49 4.33
C THR A 257 -11.37 1.91 3.57
N LEU A 258 -11.13 1.48 2.34
CA LEU A 258 -12.18 0.91 1.49
C LEU A 258 -12.81 -0.37 2.06
N ILE A 259 -12.06 -1.14 2.84
CA ILE A 259 -12.56 -2.29 3.59
C ILE A 259 -12.73 -1.87 5.05
N LYS A 260 -13.87 -2.20 5.65
CA LYS A 260 -14.15 -1.91 7.05
C LYS A 260 -13.15 -2.58 7.98
N ASN A 261 -12.89 -1.94 9.12
CA ASN A 261 -11.99 -2.41 10.19
C ASN A 261 -10.52 -2.64 9.77
N LEU A 262 -10.08 -2.10 8.62
CA LEU A 262 -8.66 -2.02 8.30
C LEU A 262 -8.04 -0.76 8.88
N SER A 263 -6.82 -0.87 9.39
CA SER A 263 -6.03 0.30 9.74
C SER A 263 -5.30 0.82 8.51
N ASN A 264 -5.53 2.09 8.13
CA ASN A 264 -4.79 2.72 7.05
C ASN A 264 -3.32 2.91 7.47
N ARG A 265 -2.42 2.20 6.77
CA ARG A 265 -1.05 1.94 7.24
C ARG A 265 0.01 2.81 6.57
N GLN A 266 -0.38 3.70 5.67
CA GLN A 266 0.53 4.64 5.01
C GLN A 266 0.58 6.02 5.69
N VAL A 267 -0.01 6.16 6.88
CA VAL A 267 -0.23 7.46 7.51
C VAL A 267 1.08 8.17 7.92
N GLU A 268 2.26 7.52 7.94
CA GLU A 268 3.39 8.09 8.69
C GLU A 268 4.44 8.89 7.87
N LYS A 269 4.71 8.57 6.59
CA LYS A 269 5.89 9.16 5.90
C LYS A 269 5.69 10.63 5.47
N TYR A 270 4.46 11.01 5.11
CA TYR A 270 4.12 12.38 4.69
C TYR A 270 2.85 12.86 5.39
N ASP A 271 2.79 12.69 6.71
CA ASP A 271 1.83 13.43 7.53
C ASP A 271 2.41 14.79 7.90
N PHE A 272 1.65 15.84 7.58
CA PHE A 272 2.00 17.23 7.83
C PHE A 272 1.03 17.88 8.83
N GLN A 273 0.25 17.09 9.58
CA GLN A 273 -0.64 17.59 10.63
C GLN A 273 0.09 18.40 11.72
N ASP A 274 1.39 18.13 11.92
CA ASP A 274 2.26 18.90 12.83
C ASP A 274 2.68 20.27 12.26
N ILE A 275 2.49 20.49 10.96
CA ILE A 275 2.85 21.72 10.27
C ILE A 275 1.61 22.62 10.18
N ASN A 276 1.60 23.69 10.97
CA ASN A 276 0.56 24.71 10.93
C ASN A 276 1.15 26.11 10.71
N GLU A 277 0.28 27.07 10.38
CA GLU A 277 0.65 28.48 10.20
C GLU A 277 1.05 29.17 11.51
N LYS A 278 0.63 28.66 12.67
CA LYS A 278 0.80 29.34 13.97
C LYS A 278 2.29 29.36 14.35
N GLY A 279 2.86 30.57 14.40
CA GLY A 279 4.26 30.81 14.76
C GLY A 279 5.23 30.89 13.58
N LEU A 280 4.75 30.79 12.34
CA LEU A 280 5.55 31.07 11.15
C LEU A 280 5.39 32.54 10.76
N LEU A 281 6.13 33.42 11.45
CA LEU A 281 6.24 34.82 11.03
C LEU A 281 6.79 34.87 9.60
N GLY A 282 6.09 35.60 8.72
CA GLY A 282 6.54 35.84 7.36
C GLY A 282 7.89 36.54 7.38
N SER A 283 8.82 36.10 6.53
CA SER A 283 10.13 36.76 6.44
C SER A 283 9.97 38.18 5.89
N GLU A 284 10.58 39.17 6.55
CA GLU A 284 10.68 40.55 6.03
C GLU A 284 11.79 40.71 4.99
N GLU A 285 12.48 39.61 4.64
CA GLU A 285 13.59 39.62 3.72
C GLU A 285 13.17 39.94 2.27
N SER A 286 14.10 40.54 1.53
CA SER A 286 13.88 40.86 0.12
C SER A 286 13.73 39.61 -0.75
N GLU A 287 13.04 39.77 -1.88
CA GLU A 287 12.82 38.71 -2.89
C GLU A 287 14.13 38.03 -3.32
N SER A 288 15.20 38.81 -3.49
CA SER A 288 16.53 38.31 -3.89
C SER A 288 17.15 37.41 -2.80
N VAL A 289 17.04 37.80 -1.53
CA VAL A 289 17.54 36.99 -0.40
C VAL A 289 16.75 35.69 -0.29
N ILE A 290 15.43 35.76 -0.40
CA ILE A 290 14.55 34.59 -0.35
C ILE A 290 14.82 33.64 -1.51
N SER A 291 15.01 34.16 -2.72
CA SER A 291 15.37 33.38 -3.91
C SER A 291 16.65 32.57 -3.68
N LYS A 292 17.71 33.21 -3.16
CA LYS A 292 18.97 32.54 -2.79
C LYS A 292 18.75 31.48 -1.71
N LYS A 293 17.99 31.78 -0.65
CA LYS A 293 17.69 30.82 0.43
C LYS A 293 16.89 29.62 -0.08
N LEU A 294 15.92 29.83 -0.97
CA LEU A 294 15.13 28.77 -1.58
C LEU A 294 16.05 27.80 -2.33
N TYR A 295 16.94 28.33 -3.16
CA TYR A 295 17.96 27.53 -3.85
C TYR A 295 18.75 26.67 -2.86
N PHE A 296 19.32 27.26 -1.81
CA PHE A 296 20.12 26.51 -0.83
C PHE A 296 19.31 25.51 -0.03
N LYS A 297 18.06 25.83 0.33
CA LYS A 297 17.18 24.90 1.07
C LYS A 297 16.79 23.69 0.23
N LEU A 298 16.49 23.87 -1.06
CA LEU A 298 16.22 22.73 -1.94
C LEU A 298 17.50 21.93 -2.24
N HIS A 299 18.64 22.61 -2.41
CA HIS A 299 19.95 21.97 -2.55
C HIS A 299 20.25 21.05 -1.36
N GLU A 300 20.09 21.54 -0.12
CA GLU A 300 20.30 20.71 1.07
C GLU A 300 19.29 19.56 1.18
N SER A 301 18.02 19.79 0.82
CA SER A 301 17.01 18.71 0.77
C SER A 301 17.46 17.56 -0.14
N ILE A 302 17.90 17.87 -1.36
CA ILE A 302 18.39 16.87 -2.32
C ILE A 302 19.69 16.22 -1.85
N LYS A 303 20.60 17.00 -1.27
CA LYS A 303 21.88 16.50 -0.74
C LYS A 303 21.67 15.46 0.37
N GLN A 304 20.68 15.67 1.24
CA GLN A 304 20.33 14.73 2.32
C GLN A 304 19.79 13.40 1.77
N ASP A 305 19.11 13.44 0.61
CA ASP A 305 18.54 12.28 -0.05
C ASP A 305 19.55 11.48 -0.90
N LEU A 306 20.79 11.96 -1.05
CA LEU A 306 21.82 11.27 -1.82
C LEU A 306 22.24 9.94 -1.16
N PRO A 307 22.53 8.89 -1.96
CA PRO A 307 23.04 7.64 -1.42
C PRO A 307 24.43 7.82 -0.78
N LYS A 308 24.66 7.20 0.38
CA LYS A 308 25.97 7.25 1.06
C LYS A 308 27.10 6.57 0.28
N ASN A 309 26.76 5.54 -0.50
CA ASN A 309 27.61 4.70 -1.32
C ASN A 309 27.48 5.10 -2.79
N ASP A 310 28.44 4.78 -3.67
CA ASP A 310 28.52 5.25 -5.07
C ASP A 310 27.51 4.66 -6.05
N GLU A 311 26.33 4.30 -5.56
CA GLU A 311 25.22 3.83 -6.38
C GLU A 311 24.76 4.90 -7.38
N ALA A 312 24.43 4.45 -8.58
CA ALA A 312 23.80 5.30 -9.60
C ALA A 312 22.45 5.81 -9.13
N ILE A 313 21.96 6.90 -9.73
CA ILE A 313 20.71 7.55 -9.35
C ILE A 313 19.73 7.53 -10.52
N GLY A 314 18.45 7.31 -10.24
CA GLY A 314 17.34 7.44 -11.19
C GLY A 314 16.62 8.77 -11.02
N VAL A 315 16.11 9.35 -12.10
CA VAL A 315 15.26 10.55 -12.07
C VAL A 315 14.06 10.33 -13.01
N LEU A 316 12.85 10.50 -12.47
CA LEU A 316 11.63 10.61 -13.29
C LEU A 316 11.58 12.02 -13.89
N LEU A 317 11.96 12.13 -15.16
CA LEU A 317 12.17 13.40 -15.84
C LEU A 317 10.94 13.72 -16.70
N SER A 318 9.98 14.46 -16.17
CA SER A 318 8.74 14.77 -16.90
C SER A 318 8.92 15.78 -18.05
N GLY A 319 10.12 16.34 -18.22
CA GLY A 319 10.38 17.47 -19.11
C GLY A 319 9.94 18.82 -18.53
N GLY A 320 9.22 18.82 -17.40
CA GLY A 320 8.78 20.02 -16.70
C GLY A 320 9.87 20.67 -15.83
N MET A 321 9.64 21.91 -15.42
CA MET A 321 10.56 22.66 -14.56
C MET A 321 10.95 21.93 -13.26
N ASP A 322 10.00 21.28 -12.58
CA ASP A 322 10.27 20.73 -11.24
C ASP A 322 11.30 19.59 -11.29
N SER A 323 11.11 18.63 -12.20
CA SER A 323 12.07 17.54 -12.40
C SER A 323 13.40 18.04 -13.00
N ALA A 324 13.36 19.10 -13.82
CA ALA A 324 14.57 19.76 -14.33
C ALA A 324 15.42 20.42 -13.23
N ILE A 325 14.79 21.05 -12.22
CA ILE A 325 15.48 21.59 -11.04
C ILE A 325 16.16 20.47 -10.26
N ILE A 326 15.45 19.35 -10.02
CA ILE A 326 16.02 18.20 -9.33
C ILE A 326 17.25 17.68 -10.09
N LEU A 327 17.12 17.51 -11.41
CA LEU A 327 18.23 17.04 -12.25
C LEU A 327 19.43 18.01 -12.22
N TYR A 328 19.18 19.32 -12.34
CA TYR A 328 20.22 20.35 -12.26
C TYR A 328 20.97 20.27 -10.92
N LEU A 329 20.25 20.21 -9.80
CA LEU A 329 20.85 20.18 -8.47
C LEU A 329 21.60 18.86 -8.21
N LEU A 330 21.05 17.72 -8.62
CA LEU A 330 21.75 16.44 -8.54
C LEU A 330 23.09 16.49 -9.30
N ARG A 331 23.09 17.04 -10.51
CA ARG A 331 24.32 17.15 -11.30
C ARG A 331 25.34 18.13 -10.69
N LYS A 332 24.90 19.14 -9.95
CA LYS A 332 25.79 20.03 -9.18
C LYS A 332 26.37 19.35 -7.93
N LEU A 333 25.61 18.45 -7.32
CA LEU A 333 25.97 17.76 -6.09
C LEU A 333 26.82 16.50 -6.33
N THR A 334 26.71 15.86 -7.50
CA THR A 334 27.40 14.59 -7.74
C THR A 334 27.79 14.36 -9.21
N SER A 335 28.94 13.70 -9.38
CA SER A 335 29.44 13.19 -10.67
C SER A 335 28.93 11.79 -11.00
N ARG A 336 28.08 11.19 -10.16
CA ARG A 336 27.55 9.84 -10.34
C ARG A 336 26.78 9.67 -11.65
N LYS A 337 26.64 8.41 -12.04
CA LYS A 337 25.79 8.02 -13.17
C LYS A 337 24.33 8.33 -12.83
N ILE A 338 23.68 9.13 -13.66
CA ILE A 338 22.26 9.49 -13.54
C ILE A 338 21.52 8.88 -14.72
N TYR A 339 20.52 8.05 -14.43
CA TYR A 339 19.57 7.52 -15.39
C TYR A 339 18.29 8.35 -15.34
N THR A 340 17.86 8.89 -16.48
CA THR A 340 16.62 9.68 -16.58
C THR A 340 15.58 8.92 -17.38
N MET A 341 14.34 8.86 -16.89
CA MET A 341 13.23 8.20 -17.57
C MET A 341 12.09 9.18 -17.80
N THR A 342 11.55 9.21 -19.01
CA THR A 342 10.35 10.01 -19.35
C THR A 342 9.27 9.10 -19.94
N GLY A 343 8.07 9.16 -19.37
CA GLY A 343 6.90 8.49 -19.90
C GLY A 343 6.12 9.41 -20.83
N ALA A 344 5.55 8.86 -21.90
CA ALA A 344 4.63 9.56 -22.80
C ALA A 344 3.62 8.58 -23.42
N TYR A 345 2.51 9.11 -23.93
CA TYR A 345 1.51 8.31 -24.64
C TYR A 345 1.67 8.35 -26.17
N ALA A 346 2.49 9.27 -26.69
CA ALA A 346 2.80 9.42 -28.10
C ALA A 346 4.24 9.91 -28.30
N CYS A 347 4.90 9.46 -29.38
CA CYS A 347 6.32 9.74 -29.65
C CYS A 347 6.63 11.22 -29.94
N ASP A 348 5.62 11.99 -30.33
CA ASP A 348 5.69 13.41 -30.66
C ASP A 348 5.32 14.32 -29.48
N THR A 349 5.12 13.75 -28.28
CA THR A 349 4.81 14.51 -27.07
C THR A 349 5.91 15.55 -26.79
N PRO A 350 5.60 16.86 -26.66
CA PRO A 350 6.60 17.91 -26.45
C PRO A 350 7.56 17.68 -25.28
N ASN A 351 7.07 17.05 -24.20
CA ASN A 351 7.86 16.72 -23.01
C ASN A 351 9.07 15.81 -23.31
N LEU A 352 8.96 14.90 -24.29
CA LEU A 352 10.07 14.03 -24.68
C LEU A 352 11.24 14.84 -25.24
N LYS A 353 10.94 15.83 -26.10
CA LYS A 353 11.96 16.73 -26.66
C LYS A 353 12.69 17.51 -25.54
N PHE A 354 11.95 18.06 -24.58
CA PHE A 354 12.56 18.78 -23.45
C PHE A 354 13.39 17.86 -22.53
N ALA A 355 12.94 16.63 -22.32
CA ALA A 355 13.69 15.64 -21.53
C ALA A 355 15.02 15.25 -22.21
N ARG A 356 15.03 15.04 -23.54
CA ARG A 356 16.27 14.80 -24.32
C ARG A 356 17.24 15.97 -24.19
N GLN A 357 16.77 17.21 -24.38
CA GLN A 357 17.62 18.40 -24.25
C GLN A 357 18.23 18.55 -22.86
N LEU A 358 17.46 18.26 -21.81
CA LEU A 358 17.95 18.24 -20.43
C LEU A 358 18.99 17.13 -20.22
N SER A 359 18.74 15.94 -20.75
CA SER A 359 19.65 14.81 -20.66
C SER A 359 21.00 15.12 -21.31
N GLU A 360 20.99 15.67 -22.52
CA GLU A 360 22.20 16.09 -23.25
C GLU A 360 22.97 17.15 -22.45
N LYS A 361 22.27 18.18 -21.98
CA LYS A 361 22.88 19.28 -21.21
C LYS A 361 23.52 18.80 -19.89
N TYR A 362 22.92 17.82 -19.21
CA TYR A 362 23.40 17.32 -17.92
C TYR A 362 24.10 15.96 -18.00
N ASN A 363 24.41 15.49 -19.21
CA ASN A 363 25.09 14.23 -19.49
C ASN A 363 24.50 13.07 -18.67
N THR A 364 23.22 12.77 -18.89
CA THR A 364 22.53 11.62 -18.28
C THR A 364 22.35 10.49 -19.28
N ILE A 365 22.10 9.27 -18.80
CA ILE A 365 21.64 8.18 -19.65
C ILE A 365 20.12 8.22 -19.66
N HIS A 366 19.56 8.67 -20.78
CA HIS A 366 18.13 8.87 -20.90
C HIS A 366 17.44 7.76 -21.67
N GLU A 367 16.33 7.28 -21.11
CA GLU A 367 15.41 6.37 -21.76
C GLU A 367 14.01 6.97 -21.77
N GLU A 368 13.24 6.64 -22.80
CA GLU A 368 11.85 7.03 -22.94
C GLU A 368 10.95 5.80 -22.94
N LEU A 369 9.78 5.94 -22.33
CA LEU A 369 8.75 4.91 -22.30
C LEU A 369 7.49 5.43 -22.99
N ILE A 370 7.19 4.90 -24.17
CA ILE A 370 5.92 5.11 -24.84
C ILE A 370 4.91 4.09 -24.32
N ILE A 371 3.89 4.59 -23.62
CA ILE A 371 2.84 3.79 -22.98
C ILE A 371 1.67 3.70 -23.94
N ASN A 372 1.40 2.49 -24.40
CA ASN A 372 0.35 2.20 -25.36
C ASN A 372 -0.87 1.54 -24.68
N PRO A 373 -1.99 1.42 -25.38
CA PRO A 373 -3.22 0.83 -24.82
C PRO A 373 -3.05 -0.53 -24.14
N LYS A 374 -2.15 -1.39 -24.61
CA LYS A 374 -1.99 -2.75 -24.06
C LYS A 374 -1.44 -2.75 -22.64
N GLN A 375 -0.68 -1.71 -22.26
CA GLN A 375 -0.17 -1.56 -20.88
C GLN A 375 -1.30 -1.50 -19.84
N MET A 376 -2.52 -1.12 -20.23
CA MET A 376 -3.66 -1.15 -19.30
C MET A 376 -3.93 -2.55 -18.71
N LEU A 377 -3.59 -3.62 -19.44
CA LEU A 377 -3.76 -5.00 -18.97
C LEU A 377 -2.86 -5.33 -17.76
N GLU A 378 -1.75 -4.59 -17.61
CA GLU A 378 -0.80 -4.75 -16.51
C GLU A 378 -1.37 -4.31 -15.16
N LEU A 379 -2.53 -3.65 -15.13
CA LEU A 379 -3.26 -3.39 -13.88
C LEU A 379 -3.51 -4.68 -13.07
N ASN A 380 -3.76 -5.82 -13.72
CA ASN A 380 -3.94 -7.10 -12.99
C ASN A 380 -2.65 -7.49 -12.26
N GLU A 381 -1.50 -7.42 -12.94
CA GLU A 381 -0.21 -7.74 -12.33
C GLU A 381 0.12 -6.74 -11.22
N LEU A 382 -0.08 -5.45 -11.48
CA LEU A 382 0.17 -4.39 -10.51
C LEU A 382 -0.63 -4.60 -9.22
N TYR A 383 -1.94 -4.84 -9.33
CA TYR A 383 -2.78 -5.10 -8.16
C TYR A 383 -2.52 -6.44 -7.46
N SER A 384 -2.03 -7.46 -8.17
CA SER A 384 -1.57 -8.73 -7.55
C SER A 384 -0.42 -8.55 -6.55
N LYS A 385 0.29 -7.41 -6.59
CA LYS A 385 1.40 -7.05 -5.67
C LYS A 385 0.92 -6.53 -4.31
N LYS A 386 -0.34 -6.84 -3.94
CA LYS A 386 -0.97 -6.54 -2.65
C LYS A 386 -0.97 -5.05 -2.33
N ILE A 387 -1.44 -4.24 -3.27
CA ILE A 387 -1.66 -2.81 -3.03
C ILE A 387 -2.83 -2.67 -2.06
N PHE A 388 -2.63 -1.83 -1.04
CA PHE A 388 -3.54 -1.76 0.11
C PHE A 388 -4.96 -1.27 -0.27
N GLN A 389 -5.06 -0.32 -1.19
CA GLN A 389 -6.31 0.28 -1.67
C GLN A 389 -6.22 0.58 -3.17
N PRO A 390 -7.35 0.68 -3.90
CA PRO A 390 -7.29 1.05 -5.31
C PRO A 390 -6.76 2.49 -5.45
N ILE A 391 -5.94 2.71 -6.47
CA ILE A 391 -5.35 4.01 -6.77
C ILE A 391 -5.90 4.47 -8.12
N GLY A 392 -6.72 5.50 -8.09
CA GLY A 392 -7.38 6.05 -9.26
C GLY A 392 -6.53 7.05 -10.05
N ASP A 393 -5.39 7.46 -9.51
CA ASP A 393 -4.50 8.41 -10.17
C ASP A 393 -3.99 7.86 -11.52
N THR A 394 -4.14 8.64 -12.58
CA THR A 394 -3.71 8.23 -13.94
C THR A 394 -2.20 8.07 -14.06
N GLY A 395 -1.42 8.72 -13.20
CA GLY A 395 0.02 8.57 -13.11
C GLY A 395 0.46 7.25 -12.48
N PHE A 396 -0.44 6.47 -11.88
CA PHE A 396 -0.07 5.26 -11.14
C PHE A 396 0.60 4.20 -12.02
N LEU A 397 -0.11 3.72 -13.05
CA LEU A 397 0.41 2.72 -13.99
C LEU A 397 1.68 3.21 -14.71
N PRO A 398 1.72 4.40 -15.33
CA PRO A 398 2.94 4.93 -15.94
C PRO A 398 4.15 4.98 -15.00
N THR A 399 3.95 5.43 -13.77
CA THR A 399 5.03 5.57 -12.78
C THR A 399 5.56 4.21 -12.38
N TYR A 400 4.66 3.24 -12.16
CA TYR A 400 5.02 1.84 -11.94
C TYR A 400 5.89 1.29 -13.08
N LEU A 401 5.52 1.49 -14.34
CA LEU A 401 6.26 1.00 -15.51
C LEU A 401 7.63 1.66 -15.67
N MET A 402 7.70 2.98 -15.46
CA MET A 402 8.97 3.72 -15.50
C MET A 402 9.92 3.25 -14.40
N MET A 403 9.42 3.08 -13.17
CA MET A 403 10.22 2.57 -12.06
C MET A 403 10.63 1.11 -12.27
N GLU A 404 9.79 0.29 -12.90
CA GLU A 404 10.13 -1.08 -13.27
C GLU A 404 11.32 -1.15 -14.23
N LYS A 405 11.41 -0.24 -15.19
CA LYS A 405 12.59 -0.14 -16.06
C LYS A 405 13.81 0.39 -15.29
N LEU A 406 13.63 1.46 -14.52
CA LEU A 406 14.73 2.08 -13.76
C LEU A 406 15.32 1.18 -12.68
N LYS A 407 14.52 0.28 -12.06
CA LYS A 407 15.01 -0.63 -11.00
C LYS A 407 16.16 -1.54 -11.46
N GLN A 408 16.24 -1.79 -12.78
CA GLN A 408 17.33 -2.57 -13.38
C GLN A 408 18.67 -1.80 -13.41
N LYS A 409 18.64 -0.47 -13.22
CA LYS A 409 19.79 0.44 -13.30
C LYS A 409 20.17 1.04 -11.95
N THR A 410 19.19 1.26 -11.08
CA THR A 410 19.36 1.90 -9.76
C THR A 410 18.20 1.57 -8.83
N LYS A 411 18.46 1.53 -7.53
CA LYS A 411 17.44 1.40 -6.48
C LYS A 411 16.94 2.75 -5.97
N ILE A 412 17.59 3.87 -6.28
CA ILE A 412 17.27 5.19 -5.72
C ILE A 412 16.77 6.08 -6.85
N ILE A 413 15.54 6.53 -6.73
CA ILE A 413 14.86 7.30 -7.77
C ILE A 413 14.38 8.63 -7.19
N PHE A 414 14.61 9.74 -7.88
CA PHE A 414 14.10 11.06 -7.52
C PHE A 414 12.90 11.44 -8.39
N SER A 415 11.90 12.09 -7.78
CA SER A 415 10.77 12.71 -8.48
C SER A 415 10.56 14.16 -8.05
N GLY A 416 9.97 14.94 -8.95
CA GLY A 416 9.54 16.32 -8.71
C GLY A 416 8.18 16.46 -8.01
N ASP A 417 7.57 15.36 -7.55
CA ASP A 417 6.27 15.37 -6.86
C ASP A 417 6.28 16.31 -5.63
N GLY A 418 5.15 16.99 -5.43
CA GLY A 418 4.94 17.94 -4.33
C GLY A 418 5.24 19.40 -4.67
N ALA A 419 6.04 19.67 -5.71
CA ALA A 419 6.41 21.04 -6.09
C ALA A 419 5.18 21.92 -6.40
N ASP A 420 4.21 21.42 -7.16
CA ASP A 420 3.02 22.20 -7.52
C ASP A 420 2.17 22.63 -6.31
N CYS A 421 2.04 21.76 -5.32
CA CYS A 421 1.32 22.03 -4.08
C CYS A 421 1.98 23.13 -3.25
N LEU A 422 3.32 23.18 -3.26
CA LEU A 422 4.07 24.18 -2.49
C LEU A 422 4.16 25.55 -3.18
N PHE A 423 4.02 25.57 -4.51
CA PHE A 423 4.31 26.75 -5.32
C PHE A 423 3.13 27.22 -6.16
N MET A 424 1.89 26.87 -5.78
CA MET A 424 0.67 27.26 -6.48
C MET A 424 0.69 26.87 -7.98
N GLY A 425 1.21 25.68 -8.30
CA GLY A 425 1.50 25.22 -9.66
C GLY A 425 0.38 24.50 -10.41
N LEU A 426 -0.77 24.24 -9.77
CA LEU A 426 -1.91 23.61 -10.42
C LEU A 426 -2.85 24.67 -11.03
N LYS A 427 -3.55 24.31 -12.11
CA LYS A 427 -4.52 25.21 -12.77
C LYS A 427 -5.64 25.64 -11.80
N SER A 428 -6.10 24.72 -10.96
CA SER A 428 -7.05 24.94 -9.88
C SER A 428 -6.61 26.05 -8.92
N HIS A 429 -5.33 26.07 -8.50
CA HIS A 429 -4.80 27.08 -7.59
C HIS A 429 -5.00 28.50 -8.13
N HIS A 430 -4.82 28.68 -9.45
CA HIS A 430 -5.00 29.96 -10.12
C HIS A 430 -6.48 30.35 -10.21
N LEU A 431 -7.34 29.44 -10.67
CA LEU A 431 -8.79 29.69 -10.79
C LEU A 431 -9.36 30.17 -9.46
N ASN A 432 -8.93 29.53 -8.37
CA ASN A 432 -9.58 29.75 -7.10
C ASN A 432 -8.84 30.77 -6.23
N TYR A 433 -7.68 31.26 -6.70
CA TYR A 433 -7.16 32.59 -6.37
C TYR A 433 -7.96 33.70 -7.04
N ILE A 434 -8.32 33.56 -8.32
CA ILE A 434 -9.16 34.53 -9.04
C ILE A 434 -10.53 34.63 -8.39
N ASP A 435 -11.25 33.53 -8.21
CA ASP A 435 -12.60 33.54 -7.60
C ASP A 435 -12.64 34.27 -6.25
N LYS A 436 -11.55 34.16 -5.46
CA LYS A 436 -11.50 34.76 -4.13
C LYS A 436 -11.14 36.25 -4.16
N ASN A 437 -10.19 36.64 -5.00
CA ASN A 437 -9.60 38.00 -4.96
C ASN A 437 -10.12 38.93 -6.06
N TYR A 438 -10.72 38.36 -7.11
CA TYR A 438 -11.26 39.08 -8.26
C TYR A 438 -12.59 38.43 -8.70
N PRO A 439 -13.61 38.36 -7.82
CA PRO A 439 -14.89 37.73 -8.14
C PRO A 439 -15.55 38.34 -9.40
N GLU A 440 -15.33 39.64 -9.65
CA GLU A 440 -15.79 40.34 -10.86
C GLU A 440 -15.14 39.83 -12.16
N LEU A 441 -13.92 39.28 -12.08
CA LEU A 441 -13.22 38.70 -13.24
C LEU A 441 -13.63 37.24 -13.49
N ALA A 442 -14.26 36.58 -12.52
CA ALA A 442 -14.75 35.20 -12.68
C ALA A 442 -15.88 35.11 -13.72
N GLU A 443 -16.55 36.24 -14.00
CA GLU A 443 -17.66 36.36 -14.96
C GLU A 443 -17.22 36.88 -16.35
N MET A 444 -15.95 37.26 -16.55
CA MET A 444 -15.48 37.92 -17.77
C MET A 444 -14.97 36.96 -18.86
N ASP A 445 -15.14 37.38 -20.12
CA ASP A 445 -14.77 36.63 -21.33
C ASP A 445 -13.25 36.41 -21.47
N ASN A 446 -12.86 35.28 -22.08
CA ASN A 446 -11.50 34.73 -22.07
C ASN A 446 -10.45 35.60 -22.79
N GLU A 447 -10.86 36.50 -23.69
CA GLU A 447 -9.93 37.42 -24.37
C GLU A 447 -9.37 38.50 -23.44
N LEU A 448 -10.14 38.98 -22.46
CA LEU A 448 -9.68 39.96 -21.48
C LEU A 448 -8.71 39.34 -20.47
N LEU A 449 -8.92 38.06 -20.11
CA LEU A 449 -7.99 37.28 -19.30
C LEU A 449 -6.67 37.04 -20.05
N LYS A 450 -6.71 36.67 -21.34
CA LYS A 450 -5.53 36.57 -22.21
C LYS A 450 -4.67 37.84 -22.20
N ASN A 451 -5.30 39.02 -22.34
CA ASN A 451 -4.59 40.31 -22.38
C ASN A 451 -3.95 40.70 -21.03
N LYS A 452 -4.41 40.13 -19.91
CA LYS A 452 -3.78 40.28 -18.59
C LYS A 452 -2.76 39.19 -18.25
N GLY A 453 -2.35 38.39 -19.24
CA GLY A 453 -1.38 37.29 -19.08
C GLY A 453 -2.00 35.97 -18.60
N ALA A 454 -3.32 35.87 -18.60
CA ALA A 454 -4.09 34.69 -18.24
C ALA A 454 -4.62 33.98 -19.51
N GLY A 455 -3.74 33.65 -20.47
CA GLY A 455 -4.15 32.90 -21.66
C GLY A 455 -4.37 31.41 -21.38
N GLY A 456 -5.51 30.84 -21.82
CA GLY A 456 -5.78 29.39 -21.76
C GLY A 456 -6.95 28.94 -20.88
N PHE A 457 -7.76 29.88 -20.39
CA PHE A 457 -8.96 29.54 -19.61
C PHE A 457 -10.14 29.37 -20.56
N LYS A 458 -10.88 28.27 -20.40
CA LYS A 458 -12.24 28.08 -20.88
C LYS A 458 -13.04 27.78 -19.63
N SER A 459 -13.95 28.66 -19.24
CA SER A 459 -15.04 28.33 -18.32
C SER A 459 -16.29 28.04 -19.15
N ASP A 460 -16.49 26.78 -19.55
CA ASP A 460 -17.79 26.38 -20.07
C ASP A 460 -18.78 26.29 -18.89
N ASN A 461 -19.65 27.30 -18.83
CA ASN A 461 -21.00 27.36 -18.24
C ASN A 461 -21.25 27.34 -16.72
N LYS A 462 -21.74 28.49 -16.26
CA LYS A 462 -22.99 28.75 -15.51
C LYS A 462 -23.71 27.50 -14.94
N ASN A 463 -23.91 27.50 -13.61
CA ASN A 463 -24.58 26.51 -12.74
C ASN A 463 -23.65 25.60 -11.91
N TYR A 464 -22.87 26.20 -11.02
CA TYR A 464 -22.33 25.49 -9.85
C TYR A 464 -23.16 25.90 -8.62
N PRO A 465 -24.28 25.22 -8.31
CA PRO A 465 -25.01 25.46 -7.08
C PRO A 465 -24.15 25.04 -5.89
N ASP A 466 -24.09 25.92 -4.90
CA ASP A 466 -23.61 25.75 -3.54
C ASP A 466 -22.60 24.62 -3.29
N PHE A 467 -21.36 25.06 -3.07
CA PHE A 467 -20.20 24.35 -2.56
C PHE A 467 -19.27 23.64 -3.57
N GLU A 468 -18.05 24.19 -3.64
CA GLU A 468 -16.82 23.45 -3.33
C GLU A 468 -16.46 22.26 -4.23
N HIS A 469 -16.77 22.35 -5.52
CA HIS A 469 -16.27 21.38 -6.50
C HIS A 469 -14.83 21.65 -6.87
N TYR A 470 -14.00 21.35 -5.88
CA TYR A 470 -12.67 20.75 -5.93
C TYR A 470 -11.79 21.09 -7.13
N LYS A 471 -11.84 22.33 -7.65
CA LYS A 471 -11.23 23.52 -7.04
C LYS A 471 -9.74 23.40 -6.63
N TYR A 472 -9.19 22.19 -6.68
CA TYR A 472 -7.89 21.72 -6.22
C TYR A 472 -7.42 20.54 -7.12
N GLY A 473 -8.29 19.54 -7.37
CA GLY A 473 -8.14 18.45 -8.34
C GLY A 473 -9.35 18.31 -9.29
N GLU A 474 -9.98 17.12 -9.35
CA GLU A 474 -11.14 16.79 -10.18
C GLU A 474 -12.10 15.86 -9.38
N ILE A 475 -13.38 16.25 -9.20
CA ILE A 475 -14.43 15.36 -8.68
C ILE A 475 -15.21 14.74 -9.85
N PHE A 476 -15.25 13.42 -9.90
CA PHE A 476 -15.84 12.71 -11.04
C PHE A 476 -17.32 12.39 -10.86
N MET A 477 -17.74 11.95 -9.67
CA MET A 477 -19.14 11.63 -9.36
C MET A 477 -19.86 12.82 -8.71
N THR A 478 -21.02 13.20 -9.24
CA THR A 478 -21.90 14.23 -8.63
C THR A 478 -22.76 13.66 -7.50
N LYS A 479 -23.26 14.52 -6.58
CA LYS A 479 -24.20 14.10 -5.52
C LYS A 479 -25.43 13.38 -6.09
N LYS A 480 -25.95 13.87 -7.21
CA LYS A 480 -27.07 13.24 -7.93
C LYS A 480 -26.71 11.83 -8.40
N GLU A 481 -25.58 11.65 -9.07
CA GLU A 481 -25.14 10.33 -9.53
C GLU A 481 -24.94 9.35 -8.37
N ILE A 482 -24.35 9.81 -7.26
CA ILE A 482 -24.17 8.98 -6.06
C ILE A 482 -25.53 8.55 -5.48
N LYS A 483 -26.49 9.47 -5.39
CA LYS A 483 -27.84 9.14 -4.94
C LYS A 483 -28.53 8.15 -5.89
N ASP A 484 -28.39 8.34 -7.19
CA ASP A 484 -29.01 7.46 -8.21
C ASP A 484 -28.39 6.05 -8.22
N ILE A 485 -27.08 5.92 -7.99
CA ILE A 485 -26.37 4.63 -8.01
C ILE A 485 -26.49 3.88 -6.68
N PHE A 486 -26.26 4.58 -5.56
CA PHE A 486 -26.11 3.95 -4.24
C PHE A 486 -27.31 4.17 -3.32
N ASN A 487 -28.33 4.93 -3.76
CA ASN A 487 -29.45 5.37 -2.92
C ASN A 487 -29.00 6.00 -1.60
N LYS A 488 -27.89 6.76 -1.65
CA LYS A 488 -27.24 7.34 -0.49
C LYS A 488 -27.11 8.85 -0.64
N ASP A 489 -27.52 9.57 0.39
CA ASP A 489 -27.22 10.98 0.55
C ASP A 489 -25.98 11.11 1.45
N ILE A 490 -24.92 11.68 0.90
CA ILE A 490 -23.61 11.78 1.57
C ILE A 490 -22.97 13.12 1.24
N ASP A 491 -22.35 13.72 2.24
CA ASP A 491 -21.56 14.92 2.04
C ASP A 491 -20.20 14.59 1.42
N LEU A 492 -20.13 14.73 0.09
CA LEU A 492 -18.93 14.41 -0.70
C LEU A 492 -17.70 15.22 -0.29
N ILE A 493 -17.89 16.40 0.29
CA ILE A 493 -16.82 17.33 0.69
C ILE A 493 -16.48 17.25 2.18
N ALA A 494 -17.17 16.42 2.96
CA ALA A 494 -16.91 16.28 4.39
C ALA A 494 -15.44 15.98 4.74
N PRO A 495 -14.72 15.05 4.04
CA PRO A 495 -13.32 14.79 4.34
C PRO A 495 -12.42 16.01 4.14
N LEU A 496 -12.71 16.79 3.10
CA LEU A 496 -11.98 18.03 2.80
C LEU A 496 -12.28 19.11 3.85
N ASN A 497 -13.55 19.29 4.21
CA ASN A 497 -13.97 20.27 5.20
C ASN A 497 -13.40 19.99 6.59
N GLN A 498 -13.23 18.71 6.95
CA GLN A 498 -12.56 18.33 8.18
C GLN A 498 -11.12 18.89 8.26
N VAL A 499 -10.38 18.87 7.14
CA VAL A 499 -9.02 19.45 7.07
C VAL A 499 -9.09 20.97 7.00
N LYS A 500 -9.96 21.53 6.15
CA LYS A 500 -10.13 22.98 5.97
C LYS A 500 -10.45 23.69 7.28
N ASN A 501 -11.28 23.09 8.14
CA ASN A 501 -11.66 23.65 9.44
C ASN A 501 -10.49 23.74 10.44
N GLN A 502 -9.40 23.02 10.21
CA GLN A 502 -8.19 23.05 11.06
C GLN A 502 -7.18 24.13 10.61
N ILE A 503 -7.38 24.72 9.43
CA ILE A 503 -6.50 25.71 8.84
C ILE A 503 -7.01 27.13 9.19
N SER A 504 -6.11 28.08 9.44
CA SER A 504 -6.46 29.48 9.72
C SER A 504 -7.22 30.13 8.56
N LYS A 505 -7.99 31.18 8.82
CA LYS A 505 -8.69 31.95 7.76
C LYS A 505 -7.86 33.12 7.19
N GLY A 506 -6.56 33.18 7.49
CA GLY A 506 -5.67 34.30 7.15
C GLY A 506 -5.24 34.31 5.67
N ASP A 507 -3.95 34.07 5.45
CA ASP A 507 -3.32 34.15 4.12
C ASP A 507 -3.85 33.05 3.19
N PHE A 508 -4.51 33.44 2.10
CA PHE A 508 -5.12 32.49 1.16
C PHE A 508 -4.11 31.52 0.53
N ILE A 509 -2.93 32.00 0.13
CA ILE A 509 -1.94 31.17 -0.55
C ILE A 509 -1.38 30.14 0.44
N LYS A 510 -1.13 30.54 1.68
CA LYS A 510 -0.66 29.63 2.74
C LYS A 510 -1.71 28.59 3.11
N ASN A 511 -2.96 29.01 3.22
CA ASN A 511 -4.09 28.12 3.45
C ASN A 511 -4.22 27.08 2.33
N GLN A 512 -4.00 27.48 1.07
CA GLN A 512 -4.02 26.54 -0.05
C GLN A 512 -2.90 25.52 0.04
N ILE A 513 -1.67 25.98 0.31
CA ILE A 513 -0.51 25.08 0.47
C ILE A 513 -0.76 24.09 1.63
N LEU A 514 -1.29 24.56 2.76
CA LEU A 514 -1.63 23.70 3.89
C LEU A 514 -2.74 22.70 3.57
N LEU A 515 -3.76 23.12 2.81
CA LEU A 515 -4.83 22.24 2.36
C LEU A 515 -4.30 21.16 1.43
N ASP A 516 -3.44 21.54 0.47
CA ASP A 516 -2.80 20.60 -0.43
C ASP A 516 -1.93 19.60 0.34
N LEU A 517 -1.10 20.06 1.27
CA LEU A 517 -0.25 19.17 2.06
C LEU A 517 -1.07 18.18 2.90
N ASN A 518 -2.06 18.68 3.65
CA ASN A 518 -2.81 17.88 4.61
C ASN A 518 -3.94 17.05 4.01
N PHE A 519 -4.38 17.37 2.79
CA PHE A 519 -5.42 16.62 2.09
C PHE A 519 -4.92 16.02 0.77
N PHE A 520 -4.46 16.83 -0.16
CA PHE A 520 -4.12 16.34 -1.50
C PHE A 520 -2.86 15.46 -1.52
N VAL A 521 -1.71 15.98 -1.07
CA VAL A 521 -0.44 15.24 -1.00
C VAL A 521 -0.58 14.03 -0.10
N LYS A 522 -1.15 14.21 1.11
CA LYS A 522 -1.38 13.13 2.08
C LYS A 522 -2.09 11.92 1.46
N ASN A 523 -3.03 12.14 0.55
CA ASN A 523 -3.82 11.07 -0.04
C ASN A 523 -3.34 10.63 -1.42
N ARG A 524 -2.90 11.56 -2.27
CA ARG A 524 -2.55 11.28 -3.67
C ARG A 524 -1.17 10.66 -3.82
N VAL A 525 -0.21 10.99 -2.95
CA VAL A 525 1.19 10.53 -3.09
C VAL A 525 1.34 9.00 -3.11
N ASP A 526 0.31 8.25 -2.70
CA ASP A 526 0.29 6.80 -2.72
C ASP A 526 0.56 6.22 -4.13
N TYR A 527 0.19 6.92 -5.21
CA TYR A 527 0.50 6.46 -6.57
C TYR A 527 2.01 6.28 -6.79
N VAL A 528 2.82 7.23 -6.32
CA VAL A 528 4.28 7.18 -6.49
C VAL A 528 4.92 6.27 -5.43
N LEU A 529 4.39 6.26 -4.20
CA LEU A 529 4.93 5.44 -3.11
C LEU A 529 4.65 3.94 -3.30
N GLU A 530 3.43 3.58 -3.71
CA GLU A 530 3.12 2.18 -4.02
C GLU A 530 3.86 1.72 -5.27
N SER A 531 3.99 2.57 -6.31
CA SER A 531 4.83 2.26 -7.47
C SER A 531 6.27 1.94 -7.07
N ALA A 532 6.82 2.71 -6.12
CA ALA A 532 8.17 2.47 -5.61
C ALA A 532 8.25 1.19 -4.77
N ARG A 533 7.31 1.00 -3.85
CA ARG A 533 7.23 -0.18 -2.97
C ARG A 533 7.13 -1.48 -3.77
N VAL A 534 6.24 -1.55 -4.75
CA VAL A 534 6.04 -2.77 -5.57
C VAL A 534 7.24 -3.06 -6.47
N ASN A 535 8.03 -2.04 -6.83
CA ASN A 535 9.26 -2.19 -7.59
C ASN A 535 10.51 -2.38 -6.72
N GLY A 536 10.38 -2.29 -5.38
CA GLY A 536 11.52 -2.41 -4.47
C GLY A 536 12.55 -1.31 -4.60
N VAL A 537 12.13 -0.09 -4.97
CA VAL A 537 12.98 1.09 -5.12
C VAL A 537 12.71 2.12 -4.01
N ASP A 538 13.75 2.87 -3.64
CA ASP A 538 13.70 3.97 -2.68
C ASP A 538 13.45 5.29 -3.42
N ILE A 539 12.20 5.73 -3.39
CA ILE A 539 11.78 7.00 -3.99
C ILE A 539 12.06 8.19 -3.07
N LYS A 540 12.71 9.21 -3.62
CA LYS A 540 13.03 10.49 -3.00
C LYS A 540 12.14 11.59 -3.56
N LEU A 541 11.48 12.32 -2.67
CA LEU A 541 10.57 13.43 -2.98
C LEU A 541 11.08 14.72 -2.31
N PRO A 542 12.13 15.37 -2.84
CA PRO A 542 12.85 16.43 -2.11
C PRO A 542 12.00 17.67 -1.79
N TYR A 543 10.97 17.93 -2.60
CA TYR A 543 10.00 18.99 -2.32
C TYR A 543 9.16 18.71 -1.07
N LEU A 544 8.95 17.44 -0.71
CA LEU A 544 8.17 17.04 0.46
C LEU A 544 9.00 16.91 1.76
N ASN A 545 10.26 17.36 1.74
CA ASN A 545 11.09 17.43 2.94
C ASN A 545 10.49 18.42 3.95
N LYS A 546 10.32 18.00 5.21
CA LYS A 546 9.65 18.80 6.26
C LYS A 546 10.33 20.16 6.50
N ASP A 547 11.65 20.23 6.47
CA ASP A 547 12.39 21.48 6.69
C ASP A 547 12.28 22.42 5.49
N PHE A 548 12.26 21.85 4.28
CA PHE A 548 11.97 22.61 3.07
C PHE A 548 10.55 23.20 3.11
N ILE A 549 9.54 22.39 3.44
CA ILE A 549 8.14 22.84 3.60
C ILE A 549 8.02 23.95 4.64
N LYS A 550 8.61 23.77 5.83
CA LYS A 550 8.62 24.79 6.89
C LYS A 550 9.24 26.10 6.41
N PHE A 551 10.29 26.03 5.59
CA PHE A 551 10.86 27.22 4.96
C PHE A 551 9.91 27.86 3.95
N ILE A 552 9.28 27.09 3.05
CA ILE A 552 8.29 27.61 2.09
C ILE A 552 7.15 28.33 2.81
N LEU A 553 6.65 27.77 3.92
CA LEU A 553 5.59 28.41 4.69
C LEU A 553 5.99 29.75 5.32
N LYS A 554 7.29 30.03 5.52
CA LYS A 554 7.79 31.36 5.96
C LYS A 554 7.97 32.39 4.84
N ILE A 555 7.97 31.97 3.57
CA ILE A 555 8.12 32.89 2.43
C ILE A 555 6.85 33.77 2.32
N PRO A 556 6.94 35.10 2.23
CA PRO A 556 5.78 35.94 1.94
C PRO A 556 5.03 35.48 0.68
N SER A 557 3.71 35.34 0.78
CA SER A 557 2.88 34.78 -0.31
C SER A 557 2.98 35.55 -1.62
N LYS A 558 3.22 36.86 -1.56
CA LYS A 558 3.51 37.73 -2.71
C LYS A 558 4.72 37.29 -3.55
N TYR A 559 5.60 36.45 -3.02
CA TYR A 559 6.72 35.86 -3.75
C TYR A 559 6.39 34.45 -4.27
N ILE A 560 5.52 33.69 -3.60
CA ILE A 560 5.10 32.36 -4.08
C ILE A 560 4.27 32.49 -5.35
N PHE A 561 3.29 33.39 -5.34
CA PHE A 561 2.38 33.65 -6.44
C PHE A 561 2.26 35.17 -6.64
N LYS A 562 2.68 35.67 -7.81
CA LYS A 562 2.83 37.11 -8.07
C LYS A 562 2.32 37.46 -9.45
N ASN A 563 1.45 38.47 -9.56
CA ASN A 563 0.88 38.93 -10.84
C ASN A 563 0.30 37.77 -11.67
N LEU A 564 -0.48 36.89 -11.03
CA LEU A 564 -1.06 35.68 -11.63
C LEU A 564 -0.04 34.64 -12.16
N LYS A 565 1.26 34.84 -11.90
CA LYS A 565 2.31 33.88 -12.25
C LYS A 565 2.47 32.84 -11.15
N GLN A 566 2.23 31.58 -11.52
CA GLN A 566 2.49 30.40 -10.69
C GLN A 566 3.99 30.17 -10.51
N LYS A 567 4.36 29.51 -9.41
CA LYS A 567 5.74 29.13 -9.10
C LYS A 567 6.73 30.29 -9.19
N TYR A 568 6.30 31.51 -8.87
CA TYR A 568 7.05 32.73 -9.20
C TYR A 568 8.45 32.72 -8.57
N ILE A 569 8.54 32.58 -7.24
CA ILE A 569 9.85 32.55 -6.55
C ILE A 569 10.70 31.34 -6.97
N LEU A 570 10.09 30.21 -7.29
CA LEU A 570 10.81 29.03 -7.79
C LEU A 570 11.43 29.33 -9.15
N LYS A 571 10.66 29.90 -10.09
CA LYS A 571 11.16 30.39 -11.39
C LYS A 571 12.30 31.36 -11.21
N LYS A 572 12.12 32.35 -10.32
CA LYS A 572 13.13 33.37 -10.04
C LYS A 572 14.44 32.79 -9.47
N SER A 573 14.36 31.71 -8.69
CA SER A 573 15.53 31.07 -8.06
C SER A 573 16.40 30.28 -9.05
N PHE A 574 15.83 29.87 -10.19
CA PHE A 574 16.47 29.00 -11.18
C PHE A 574 16.50 29.58 -12.60
N GLU A 575 16.08 30.84 -12.80
CA GLU A 575 15.96 31.47 -14.13
C GLU A 575 17.27 31.51 -14.92
N ASP A 576 18.40 31.66 -14.22
CA ASP A 576 19.77 31.71 -14.74
C ASP A 576 20.45 30.33 -14.76
N LYS A 577 19.78 29.28 -14.27
CA LYS A 577 20.33 27.94 -14.05
C LYS A 577 19.78 26.91 -15.03
N LEU A 578 18.55 27.10 -15.49
CA LEU A 578 17.87 26.22 -16.44
C LEU A 578 17.81 26.85 -17.85
N PRO A 579 17.73 26.05 -18.92
CA PRO A 579 17.37 26.55 -20.26
C PRO A 579 16.10 27.42 -20.22
N ARG A 580 16.09 28.54 -20.94
CA ARG A 580 14.98 29.51 -20.93
C ARG A 580 13.67 28.88 -21.40
N GLU A 581 13.75 27.93 -22.33
CA GLU A 581 12.62 27.20 -22.90
C GLU A 581 11.87 26.40 -21.83
N ILE A 582 12.55 25.94 -20.79
CA ILE A 582 11.98 25.11 -19.72
C ILE A 582 11.30 25.97 -18.67
N SER A 583 11.89 27.12 -18.33
CA SER A 583 11.33 28.06 -17.35
C SER A 583 9.98 28.66 -17.78
N ASN A 584 9.76 28.76 -19.10
CA ASN A 584 8.56 29.33 -19.70
C ASN A 584 7.50 28.29 -20.10
N GLN A 585 7.70 27.03 -19.75
CA GLN A 585 6.73 25.97 -20.01
C GLN A 585 5.38 26.25 -19.36
N GLU A 586 4.33 25.85 -20.09
CA GLU A 586 3.06 25.47 -19.50
C GLU A 586 3.13 24.01 -19.04
N LYS A 587 2.51 23.73 -17.90
CA LYS A 587 2.42 22.37 -17.36
C LYS A 587 1.51 21.52 -18.24
N GLN A 588 2.01 20.40 -18.73
CA GLN A 588 1.20 19.38 -19.39
C GLN A 588 0.74 18.31 -18.39
N GLY A 589 -0.53 17.94 -18.46
CA GLY A 589 -1.08 16.82 -17.69
C GLY A 589 -0.55 15.48 -18.21
N PHE A 590 -0.60 14.45 -17.37
CA PHE A 590 -0.14 13.10 -17.72
C PHE A 590 -1.31 12.11 -17.81
N SER A 591 -2.34 12.49 -18.55
CA SER A 591 -3.57 11.70 -18.70
C SER A 591 -3.50 10.81 -19.95
N PRO A 592 -3.91 9.53 -19.87
CA PRO A 592 -3.90 8.63 -21.02
C PRO A 592 -4.97 9.04 -22.06
N PRO A 593 -4.77 8.69 -23.34
CA PRO A 593 -5.78 8.86 -24.37
C PRO A 593 -6.89 7.79 -24.21
N PHE A 594 -7.76 8.01 -23.23
CA PHE A 594 -8.72 7.03 -22.74
C PHE A 594 -9.60 6.39 -23.81
N SER A 595 -10.16 7.17 -24.75
CA SER A 595 -11.02 6.61 -25.81
C SER A 595 -10.28 5.54 -26.61
N SER A 596 -9.07 5.84 -27.10
CA SER A 596 -8.24 4.88 -27.82
C SER A 596 -7.85 3.67 -26.97
N TRP A 597 -7.56 3.89 -25.68
CA TRP A 597 -7.20 2.82 -24.75
C TRP A 597 -8.34 1.83 -24.52
N TYR A 598 -9.55 2.35 -24.32
CA TYR A 598 -10.74 1.54 -24.10
C TYR A 598 -11.18 0.84 -25.38
N GLU A 599 -11.16 1.51 -26.53
CA GLU A 599 -11.52 0.91 -27.81
C GLU A 599 -10.62 -0.28 -28.16
N GLN A 600 -9.30 -0.13 -28.01
CA GLN A 600 -8.34 -1.19 -28.36
C GLN A 600 -8.33 -2.38 -27.39
N ASN A 601 -8.85 -2.20 -26.17
CA ASN A 601 -8.94 -3.27 -25.16
C ASN A 601 -10.38 -3.54 -24.71
N LEU A 602 -11.36 -3.20 -25.55
CA LEU A 602 -12.77 -3.23 -25.19
C LEU A 602 -13.24 -4.57 -24.60
N PRO A 603 -12.82 -5.75 -25.11
CA PRO A 603 -13.19 -7.03 -24.51
C PRO A 603 -12.77 -7.16 -23.05
N TRP A 604 -11.52 -6.77 -22.72
CA TRP A 604 -11.02 -6.84 -21.36
C TRP A 604 -11.68 -5.78 -20.47
N VAL A 605 -11.85 -4.56 -20.98
CA VAL A 605 -12.55 -3.47 -20.25
C VAL A 605 -13.96 -3.90 -19.89
N MET A 606 -14.75 -4.40 -20.85
CA MET A 606 -16.10 -4.89 -20.61
C MET A 606 -16.13 -6.08 -19.65
N GLN A 607 -15.20 -7.03 -19.80
CA GLN A 607 -15.09 -8.17 -18.90
C GLN A 607 -14.91 -7.73 -17.44
N LYS A 608 -14.05 -6.74 -17.19
CA LYS A 608 -13.85 -6.19 -15.84
C LYS A 608 -15.07 -5.40 -15.39
N LEU A 609 -15.55 -4.45 -16.20
CA LEU A 609 -16.68 -3.60 -15.81
C LEU A 609 -17.97 -4.39 -15.56
N ASN A 610 -18.18 -5.57 -16.14
CA ASN A 610 -19.31 -6.44 -15.80
C ASN A 610 -19.38 -6.83 -14.31
N LYS A 611 -18.25 -6.77 -13.59
CA LYS A 611 -18.19 -7.02 -12.14
C LYS A 611 -18.43 -5.76 -11.30
N SER A 612 -18.66 -4.59 -11.91
CA SER A 612 -19.01 -3.37 -11.18
C SER A 612 -20.31 -3.51 -10.37
N ARG A 613 -21.18 -4.44 -10.76
CA ARG A 613 -22.42 -4.78 -10.05
C ARG A 613 -22.20 -5.23 -8.61
N ASP A 614 -21.04 -5.84 -8.32
CA ASP A 614 -20.67 -6.30 -6.98
C ASP A 614 -20.45 -5.11 -6.02
N PHE A 615 -20.32 -3.91 -6.59
CA PHE A 615 -20.19 -2.63 -5.88
C PHE A 615 -21.46 -1.78 -5.98
N GLY A 616 -22.60 -2.32 -6.45
CA GLY A 616 -23.83 -1.56 -6.64
C GLY A 616 -23.88 -0.70 -7.92
N ILE A 617 -22.87 -0.78 -8.79
CA ILE A 617 -22.83 -0.01 -10.04
C ILE A 617 -23.45 -0.83 -11.17
N SER A 618 -24.63 -0.42 -11.64
CA SER A 618 -25.40 -1.17 -12.63
C SER A 618 -24.73 -1.22 -14.02
N GLN A 619 -24.96 -2.32 -14.74
CA GLN A 619 -24.47 -2.46 -16.11
C GLN A 619 -25.04 -1.40 -17.06
N ASN A 620 -26.27 -0.94 -16.83
CA ASN A 620 -26.88 0.13 -17.62
C ASN A 620 -26.12 1.45 -17.47
N TYR A 621 -25.68 1.78 -16.26
CA TYR A 621 -24.84 2.95 -16.02
C TYR A 621 -23.50 2.85 -16.77
N ILE A 622 -22.83 1.69 -16.69
CA ILE A 622 -21.58 1.44 -17.43
C ILE A 622 -21.78 1.58 -18.94
N ASN A 623 -22.81 0.95 -19.50
CA ASN A 623 -23.09 1.00 -20.94
C ASN A 623 -23.37 2.44 -21.40
N ASN A 624 -24.04 3.25 -20.57
CA ASN A 624 -24.27 4.67 -20.84
C ASN A 624 -22.96 5.46 -20.85
N LEU A 625 -22.07 5.26 -19.87
CA LEU A 625 -20.76 5.90 -19.85
C LEU A 625 -19.93 5.56 -21.10
N ILE A 626 -19.86 4.28 -21.47
CA ILE A 626 -19.10 3.83 -22.64
C ILE A 626 -19.66 4.42 -23.94
N LYS A 627 -21.00 4.48 -24.07
CA LYS A 627 -21.65 5.07 -25.24
C LYS A 627 -21.30 6.57 -25.40
N GLN A 628 -21.12 7.28 -24.29
CA GLN A 628 -20.80 8.71 -24.27
C GLN A 628 -19.32 9.01 -24.58
N ILE A 629 -18.41 8.06 -24.33
CA ILE A 629 -16.96 8.21 -24.59
C ILE A 629 -16.60 8.11 -26.09
N LYS A 630 -17.57 7.81 -26.96
CA LYS A 630 -17.36 7.68 -28.43
C LYS A 630 -16.80 8.94 -29.11
N ASP A 631 -16.79 10.07 -28.41
CA ASP A 631 -16.04 11.25 -28.81
C ASP A 631 -14.86 11.47 -27.85
N ALA A 632 -13.67 11.73 -28.40
CA ALA A 632 -12.40 11.98 -27.69
C ALA A 632 -12.39 13.19 -26.72
N LYS A 633 -13.55 13.82 -26.50
CA LYS A 633 -13.79 15.06 -25.75
C LYS A 633 -14.10 14.78 -24.27
N ASP A 634 -14.72 13.64 -23.96
CA ASP A 634 -15.32 13.38 -22.65
C ASP A 634 -14.35 12.73 -21.64
N TYR A 635 -13.42 13.56 -21.16
CA TYR A 635 -12.45 13.16 -20.15
C TYR A 635 -13.10 12.78 -18.80
N LYS A 636 -14.20 13.44 -18.40
CA LYS A 636 -14.84 13.18 -17.09
C LYS A 636 -15.46 11.79 -17.04
N ASN A 637 -16.21 11.39 -18.06
CA ASN A 637 -16.79 10.06 -18.12
C ASN A 637 -15.71 8.99 -18.34
N ALA A 638 -14.67 9.30 -19.12
CA ALA A 638 -13.53 8.40 -19.28
C ALA A 638 -12.82 8.13 -17.94
N MET A 639 -12.65 9.14 -17.09
CA MET A 639 -12.10 8.98 -15.75
C MET A 639 -13.01 8.17 -14.82
N LYS A 640 -14.35 8.32 -14.90
CA LYS A 640 -15.26 7.45 -14.12
C LYS A 640 -15.03 5.97 -14.44
N ILE A 641 -14.90 5.63 -15.72
CA ILE A 641 -14.55 4.27 -16.14
C ILE A 641 -13.21 3.85 -15.56
N TRP A 642 -12.20 4.71 -15.63
CA TRP A 642 -10.87 4.42 -15.07
C TRP A 642 -10.93 4.08 -13.58
N LEU A 643 -11.69 4.85 -12.80
CA LEU A 643 -11.86 4.62 -11.37
C LEU A 643 -12.55 3.29 -11.08
N ILE A 644 -13.63 2.98 -11.79
CA ILE A 644 -14.39 1.73 -11.63
C ILE A 644 -13.53 0.54 -12.05
N LEU A 645 -12.76 0.68 -13.13
CA LEU A 645 -11.84 -0.35 -13.61
C LEU A 645 -10.76 -0.66 -12.57
N ASN A 646 -10.12 0.37 -12.01
CA ASN A 646 -9.11 0.20 -10.95
C ASN A 646 -9.71 -0.46 -9.70
N LEU A 647 -10.92 -0.07 -9.29
CA LEU A 647 -11.64 -0.67 -8.18
C LEU A 647 -11.89 -2.17 -8.38
N VAL A 648 -12.45 -2.54 -9.53
CA VAL A 648 -12.76 -3.94 -9.83
C VAL A 648 -11.49 -4.78 -9.88
N VAL A 649 -10.47 -4.33 -10.63
CA VAL A 649 -9.23 -5.09 -10.79
C VAL A 649 -8.50 -5.22 -9.45
N TRP A 650 -8.50 -4.18 -8.62
CA TRP A 650 -7.95 -4.25 -7.27
C TRP A 650 -8.69 -5.29 -6.43
N PHE A 651 -10.02 -5.24 -6.36
CA PHE A 651 -10.80 -6.12 -5.49
C PHE A 651 -10.70 -7.60 -5.88
N GLU A 652 -10.56 -7.90 -7.18
CA GLU A 652 -10.29 -9.26 -7.65
C GLU A 652 -8.96 -9.85 -7.15
N ASN A 653 -7.97 -8.97 -6.88
CA ASN A 653 -6.62 -9.36 -6.47
C ASN A 653 -6.37 -9.19 -4.95
N TYR A 654 -7.31 -8.56 -4.23
CA TYR A 654 -7.22 -8.26 -2.81
C TYR A 654 -7.70 -9.42 -1.95
#